data_AF-A0A7L2SXF9-F1
#
_entry.id   AF-A0A7L2SXF9-F1
#
_cell.length_a   1.000
_cell.length_b   1.000
_cell.length_c   1.000
_cell.angle_alpha   90.00
_cell.angle_beta   90.00
_cell.angle_gamma   90.00
#
_symmetry.space_group_name_H-M   'P 1'
#
loop_
_entity.id
_entity.type
_entity.pdbx_description
1 polymer ?
#
loop_
_entity_poly.entity_id
_entity_poly.type
_entity_poly.pdbx_seq_one_letter_code
_entity_poly.pdbx_strand_id
1 'polypeptide(L)'
;MAVFDTPQAAFGALRPVCVQLTRAQTVENVRQLQAHLAGVSGAALQELQEYVLFPLRFALRVPGPKQERLVQGLVQCISSVLAATCVKKQELLQELFSELCTCLAPPPSSGKAVPLSEELKLAVIQALHTLMHSAYGDVILSLYQPSTLPLLGFAVSLLLTLAEQEKAKQIKISALECLQVLVLQCDCQEHRDLDEDEAQQCGDLFASFLPGISITLSRVIAGDIKQGHKTTVSAIRLFYLIVGLVMADKQLARIPKSKEKLPVEHSRISELMIHRGPDWTKSTAEKLSLLLHKVVESSSGHPHWKVRLELVELVHHLLRNCSQSLVDSFSHLLKALVGLVNDENSEVQSRCNKVLQGIAEQRIVAQNRALADVLSENLHSLATALPRLMNSQDDMGKVSTLSLLLGYLKLLGPKMNLVLNSVSHLHRLSKALVQVLELDVTDVKIVEARRSGPPGPLQQGVQRGRCQKKYFRFFTEEKVFQLLQQVCRVLGYYGNLYLLVDHFMGLYNESGLYRKQAAMILNELLAGAAGVGVDVLQEREVPLNVDDLKGSVMSILDEYMDQANWYLVTSIDTEESSPEHSVQHSGLAVRAGGASGSILLLSPEPPVTTRTMNSNIWQICIQLEGVGCFAAVLGKEFRLLLLSALYPVLEKAGDRTLLISETALGTLADICEACGYDSVQRLINENSDYLVNGISLNLRQLAHQPRASQVLDTMLRHSDASLLPLVEDVIQDVLSALDQSYNSQASTFLRVLHSVMTALVQWFGMPSAEEHQQRQTDKGQSRARSQEQQEVTMTRQEVERFFLDYVSQKQIAEGDLPDLEEEEADEVPLAKPEPNSDTEGEAPMPSHAQLARDVMERCIHLLSDGSLRVRLKVLDVLELCVTVLHPHGNHLLPMAHRVWPALVTRLISDDPLAVLRAFKV
;
A
#
# COMPACT_ATOMS: atom_id res chain seq x y z
N MET A 1 59.80 -3.15 -19.09
CA MET A 1 60.34 -3.03 -20.46
C MET A 1 60.97 -4.36 -20.80
N ALA A 2 60.51 -5.03 -21.86
CA ALA A 2 61.07 -6.31 -22.28
C ALA A 2 62.54 -6.10 -22.72
N VAL A 3 63.40 -7.07 -22.41
CA VAL A 3 64.83 -7.05 -22.73
C VAL A 3 65.08 -7.64 -24.13
N PHE A 4 64.18 -8.49 -24.62
CA PHE A 4 64.28 -9.16 -25.90
C PHE A 4 63.00 -8.97 -26.72
N ASP A 5 63.05 -8.04 -27.69
CA ASP A 5 61.90 -7.70 -28.54
C ASP A 5 61.86 -8.48 -29.87
N THR A 6 62.98 -9.03 -30.33
CA THR A 6 63.04 -9.80 -31.59
C THR A 6 63.03 -11.32 -31.34
N PRO A 7 62.36 -12.11 -32.19
CA PRO A 7 62.28 -13.57 -32.06
C PRO A 7 63.66 -14.23 -32.10
N GLN A 8 64.62 -13.69 -32.85
CA GLN A 8 65.99 -14.21 -32.92
C GLN A 8 66.77 -14.00 -31.61
N ALA A 9 66.66 -12.82 -31.00
CA ALA A 9 67.30 -12.52 -29.71
C ALA A 9 66.64 -13.34 -28.58
N ALA A 10 65.31 -13.43 -28.59
CA ALA A 10 64.55 -14.26 -27.66
C ALA A 10 64.91 -15.76 -27.79
N PHE A 11 65.05 -16.28 -29.01
CA PHE A 11 65.47 -17.66 -29.24
C PHE A 11 66.88 -17.94 -28.73
N GLY A 12 67.82 -17.00 -28.93
CA GLY A 12 69.18 -17.11 -28.41
C GLY A 12 69.22 -17.22 -26.88
N ALA A 13 68.37 -16.46 -26.19
CA ALA A 13 68.26 -16.49 -24.73
C ALA A 13 67.52 -17.73 -24.21
N LEU A 14 66.44 -18.16 -24.86
CA LEU A 14 65.58 -19.25 -24.39
C LEU A 14 66.12 -20.65 -24.73
N ARG A 15 66.78 -20.82 -25.88
CA ARG A 15 67.33 -22.10 -26.35
C ARG A 15 68.17 -22.86 -25.31
N PRO A 16 69.21 -22.28 -24.66
CA PRO A 16 70.05 -23.01 -23.72
C PRO A 16 69.25 -23.55 -22.53
N VAL A 17 68.29 -22.77 -22.04
CA VAL A 17 67.45 -23.14 -20.90
C VAL A 17 66.40 -24.19 -21.28
N CYS A 18 65.77 -24.06 -22.45
CA CYS A 18 64.86 -25.07 -23.00
C CYS A 18 65.56 -26.43 -23.19
N VAL A 19 66.78 -26.45 -23.74
CA VAL A 19 67.56 -27.69 -23.92
C VAL A 19 67.96 -28.30 -22.58
N GLN A 20 68.33 -27.48 -21.60
CA GLN A 20 68.64 -27.97 -20.25
C GLN A 20 67.42 -28.59 -19.57
N LEU A 21 66.22 -28.00 -19.72
CA LEU A 21 64.99 -28.55 -19.17
C LEU A 21 64.61 -29.90 -19.80
N THR A 22 64.80 -30.06 -21.12
CA THR A 22 64.59 -31.36 -21.79
C THR A 22 65.55 -32.44 -21.29
N ARG A 23 66.78 -32.07 -20.93
CA ARG A 23 67.81 -32.99 -20.41
C ARG A 23 67.60 -33.34 -18.93
N ALA A 24 67.23 -32.36 -18.11
CA ALA A 24 67.06 -32.50 -16.67
C ALA A 24 65.79 -31.76 -16.19
N GLN A 25 64.79 -32.53 -15.79
CA GLN A 25 63.48 -32.02 -15.36
C GLN A 25 63.51 -31.67 -13.86
N THR A 26 64.18 -30.58 -13.50
CA THR A 26 64.31 -30.11 -12.12
C THR A 26 63.54 -28.81 -11.90
N VAL A 27 63.12 -28.56 -10.65
CA VAL A 27 62.40 -27.32 -10.28
C VAL A 27 63.24 -26.07 -10.60
N GLU A 28 64.56 -26.17 -10.45
CA GLU A 28 65.49 -25.06 -10.71
C GLU A 28 65.53 -24.68 -12.20
N ASN A 29 65.57 -25.68 -13.09
CA ASN A 29 65.57 -25.43 -14.53
C ASN A 29 64.26 -24.78 -15.01
N VAL A 30 63.13 -25.14 -14.37
CA VAL A 30 61.83 -24.50 -14.65
C VAL A 30 61.82 -23.03 -14.19
N ARG A 31 62.37 -22.74 -13.00
CA ARG A 31 62.48 -21.35 -12.50
C ARG A 31 63.39 -20.51 -13.37
N GLN A 32 64.51 -21.06 -13.84
CA GLN A 32 65.40 -20.38 -14.78
C GLN A 32 64.67 -20.05 -16.08
N LEU A 33 63.89 -20.98 -16.64
CA LEU A 33 63.09 -20.73 -17.83
C LEU A 33 62.08 -19.60 -17.58
N GLN A 34 61.37 -19.64 -16.47
CA GLN A 34 60.37 -18.63 -16.11
C GLN A 34 61.00 -17.23 -15.92
N ALA A 35 62.19 -17.15 -15.32
CA ALA A 35 62.93 -15.89 -15.17
C ALA A 35 63.36 -15.30 -16.52
N HIS A 36 63.80 -16.14 -17.47
CA HIS A 36 64.14 -15.70 -18.81
C HIS A 36 62.91 -15.28 -19.62
N LEU A 37 61.77 -15.96 -19.44
CA LEU A 37 60.51 -15.61 -20.10
C LEU A 37 59.99 -14.22 -19.69
N ALA A 38 60.21 -13.80 -18.44
CA ALA A 38 59.82 -12.46 -17.97
C ALA A 38 60.52 -11.31 -18.73
N GLY A 39 61.65 -11.58 -19.40
CA GLY A 39 62.40 -10.62 -20.19
C GLY A 39 62.03 -10.57 -21.68
N VAL A 40 61.12 -11.42 -22.16
CA VAL A 40 60.78 -11.57 -23.60
C VAL A 40 59.48 -10.82 -23.92
N SER A 41 59.41 -10.15 -25.07
CA SER A 41 58.17 -9.50 -25.52
C SER A 41 57.12 -10.52 -25.94
N GLY A 42 55.82 -10.20 -25.75
CA GLY A 42 54.73 -11.11 -26.15
C GLY A 42 54.73 -11.44 -27.65
N ALA A 43 55.11 -10.49 -28.51
CA ALA A 43 55.21 -10.70 -29.95
C ALA A 43 56.32 -11.70 -30.33
N ALA A 44 57.50 -11.60 -29.71
CA ALA A 44 58.58 -12.55 -29.93
C ALA A 44 58.24 -13.93 -29.33
N LEU A 45 57.58 -13.96 -28.18
CA LEU A 45 57.15 -15.20 -27.53
C LEU A 45 56.06 -15.92 -28.35
N GLN A 46 55.20 -15.19 -29.05
CA GLN A 46 54.16 -15.76 -29.92
C GLN A 46 54.76 -16.60 -31.06
N GLU A 47 55.85 -16.15 -31.68
CA GLU A 47 56.53 -16.91 -32.74
C GLU A 47 57.26 -18.15 -32.19
N LEU A 48 57.68 -18.11 -30.92
CA LEU A 48 58.40 -19.18 -30.25
C LEU A 48 57.51 -20.06 -29.37
N GLN A 49 56.19 -19.88 -29.40
CA GLN A 49 55.24 -20.52 -28.46
C GLN A 49 55.41 -22.04 -28.42
N GLU A 50 55.36 -22.72 -29.57
CA GLU A 50 55.52 -24.17 -29.65
C GLU A 50 56.90 -24.65 -29.20
N TYR A 51 57.94 -23.86 -29.50
CA TYR A 51 59.31 -24.20 -29.10
C TYR A 51 59.49 -24.17 -27.58
N VAL A 52 58.90 -23.17 -26.90
CA VAL A 52 58.97 -23.03 -25.43
C VAL A 52 58.03 -24.02 -24.73
N LEU A 53 56.85 -24.27 -25.30
CA LEU A 53 55.90 -25.24 -24.74
C LEU A 53 56.39 -26.68 -24.89
N PHE A 54 57.13 -27.03 -25.95
CA PHE A 54 57.64 -28.39 -26.16
C PHE A 54 58.37 -29.00 -24.94
N PRO A 55 59.42 -28.38 -24.36
CA PRO A 55 60.13 -28.95 -23.21
C PRO A 55 59.24 -29.04 -21.95
N LEU A 56 58.33 -28.09 -21.76
CA LEU A 56 57.37 -28.09 -20.64
C LEU A 56 56.38 -29.26 -20.76
N ARG A 57 55.79 -29.43 -21.94
CA ARG A 57 54.86 -30.52 -22.27
C ARG A 57 55.55 -31.88 -22.24
N PHE A 58 56.78 -31.96 -22.75
CA PHE A 58 57.60 -33.17 -22.66
C PHE A 58 57.81 -33.56 -21.19
N ALA A 59 58.19 -32.62 -20.33
CA ALA A 59 58.35 -32.86 -18.91
C ALA A 59 57.03 -33.29 -18.23
N LEU A 60 55.85 -32.88 -18.72
CA LEU A 60 54.55 -33.36 -18.24
C LEU A 60 54.17 -34.76 -18.77
N ARG A 61 54.55 -35.13 -20.00
CA ARG A 61 54.22 -36.43 -20.62
C ARG A 61 55.11 -37.59 -20.19
N VAL A 62 56.35 -37.33 -19.78
CA VAL A 62 57.31 -38.40 -19.44
C VAL A 62 56.74 -39.31 -18.34
N PRO A 63 56.64 -40.63 -18.55
CA PRO A 63 56.07 -41.55 -17.57
C PRO A 63 56.97 -41.72 -16.35
N GLY A 64 56.41 -41.65 -15.15
CA GLY A 64 57.12 -41.86 -13.88
C GLY A 64 56.58 -40.99 -12.73
N PRO A 65 56.91 -41.33 -11.46
CA PRO A 65 56.54 -40.51 -10.31
C PRO A 65 57.28 -39.17 -10.36
N LYS A 66 56.53 -38.07 -10.43
CA LYS A 66 57.06 -36.71 -10.44
C LYS A 66 56.85 -36.04 -9.09
N GLN A 67 57.79 -35.20 -8.69
CA GLN A 67 57.58 -34.33 -7.53
C GLN A 67 56.46 -33.33 -7.82
N GLU A 68 55.48 -33.20 -6.94
CA GLU A 68 54.35 -32.26 -7.15
C GLU A 68 54.83 -30.82 -7.38
N ARG A 69 55.89 -30.38 -6.67
CA ARG A 69 56.50 -29.06 -6.86
C ARG A 69 57.05 -28.83 -8.27
N LEU A 70 57.55 -29.89 -8.92
CA LEU A 70 58.01 -29.82 -10.30
C LEU A 70 56.82 -29.63 -11.24
N VAL A 71 55.76 -30.43 -11.07
CA VAL A 71 54.54 -30.31 -11.88
C VAL A 71 53.90 -28.94 -11.70
N GLN A 72 53.80 -28.45 -10.46
CA GLN A 72 53.31 -27.11 -10.14
C GLN A 72 54.11 -26.02 -10.88
N GLY A 73 55.45 -26.09 -10.81
CA GLY A 73 56.32 -25.13 -11.52
C GLY A 73 56.15 -25.20 -13.04
N LEU A 74 56.04 -26.41 -13.61
CA LEU A 74 55.81 -26.60 -15.05
C LEU A 74 54.49 -25.98 -15.49
N VAL A 75 53.41 -26.23 -14.74
CA VAL A 75 52.07 -25.71 -15.01
C VAL A 75 52.02 -24.18 -14.88
N GLN A 76 52.66 -23.61 -13.87
CA GLN A 76 52.78 -22.15 -13.72
C GLN A 76 53.56 -21.52 -14.88
N CYS A 77 54.63 -22.18 -15.35
CA CYS A 77 55.39 -21.73 -16.49
C CYS A 77 54.54 -21.79 -17.78
N ILE A 78 53.80 -22.89 -18.01
CA ILE A 78 52.84 -23.00 -19.13
C ILE A 78 51.80 -21.88 -19.06
N SER A 79 51.18 -21.65 -17.90
CA SER A 79 50.21 -20.57 -17.71
C SER A 79 50.82 -19.20 -18.03
N SER A 80 52.06 -18.92 -17.64
CA SER A 80 52.74 -17.65 -17.96
C SER A 80 52.99 -17.46 -19.47
N VAL A 81 53.28 -18.55 -20.19
CA VAL A 81 53.42 -18.50 -21.65
C VAL A 81 52.06 -18.26 -22.32
N LEU A 82 51.01 -18.95 -21.87
CA LEU A 82 49.65 -18.80 -22.40
C LEU A 82 49.05 -17.42 -22.08
N ALA A 83 49.39 -16.81 -20.95
CA ALA A 83 48.93 -15.46 -20.62
C ALA A 83 49.52 -14.38 -21.56
N ALA A 84 50.65 -14.67 -22.21
CA ALA A 84 51.36 -13.76 -23.10
C ALA A 84 51.21 -14.10 -24.59
N THR A 85 50.54 -15.21 -24.94
CA THR A 85 50.44 -15.72 -26.31
C THR A 85 49.05 -16.28 -26.61
N CYS A 86 48.63 -16.25 -27.88
CA CYS A 86 47.39 -16.85 -28.36
C CYS A 86 47.65 -18.24 -28.97
N VAL A 87 46.78 -19.21 -28.70
CA VAL A 87 46.86 -20.56 -29.27
C VAL A 87 46.17 -20.58 -30.64
N LYS A 88 46.95 -20.84 -31.71
CA LYS A 88 46.47 -20.81 -33.10
C LYS A 88 46.16 -22.17 -33.70
N LYS A 89 46.63 -23.27 -33.09
CA LYS A 89 46.45 -24.64 -33.61
C LYS A 89 45.47 -25.44 -32.74
N GLN A 90 44.49 -26.08 -33.39
CA GLN A 90 43.51 -26.96 -32.74
C GLN A 90 44.18 -28.12 -31.97
N GLU A 91 45.16 -28.79 -32.58
CA GLU A 91 45.87 -29.91 -31.94
C GLU A 91 46.56 -29.48 -30.65
N LEU A 92 47.25 -28.34 -30.68
CA LEU A 92 47.95 -27.81 -29.51
C LEU A 92 46.97 -27.52 -28.36
N LEU A 93 45.80 -26.96 -28.65
CA LEU A 93 44.75 -26.69 -27.66
C LEU A 93 44.26 -28.00 -27.02
N GLN A 94 43.87 -28.99 -27.83
CA GLN A 94 43.35 -30.26 -27.35
C GLN A 94 44.40 -31.03 -26.52
N GLU A 95 45.66 -31.02 -26.96
CA GLU A 95 46.75 -31.68 -26.26
C GLU A 95 47.06 -31.00 -24.91
N LEU A 96 47.18 -29.67 -24.88
CA LEU A 96 47.41 -28.92 -23.64
C LEU A 96 46.25 -29.10 -22.67
N PHE A 97 45.01 -29.06 -23.16
CA PHE A 97 43.82 -29.25 -22.36
C PHE A 97 43.81 -30.63 -21.69
N SER A 98 44.11 -31.68 -22.46
CA SER A 98 44.24 -33.06 -21.95
C SER A 98 45.38 -33.21 -20.95
N GLU A 99 46.56 -32.67 -21.25
CA GLU A 99 47.73 -32.71 -20.36
C GLU A 99 47.45 -32.03 -19.02
N LEU A 100 46.79 -30.87 -19.03
CA LEU A 100 46.41 -30.18 -17.80
C LEU A 100 45.35 -30.96 -17.02
N CYS A 101 44.32 -31.50 -17.69
CA CYS A 101 43.30 -32.32 -17.01
C CYS A 101 43.90 -33.58 -16.35
N THR A 102 44.86 -34.23 -17.01
CA THR A 102 45.54 -35.41 -16.42
C THR A 102 46.39 -35.09 -15.20
N CYS A 103 46.86 -33.84 -15.04
CA CYS A 103 47.58 -33.40 -13.83
C CYS A 103 46.68 -33.36 -12.59
N LEU A 104 45.36 -33.24 -12.76
CA LEU A 104 44.38 -33.28 -11.68
C LEU A 104 43.82 -34.69 -11.41
N ALA A 105 44.05 -35.63 -12.34
CA ALA A 105 43.53 -36.98 -12.26
C ALA A 105 44.26 -37.80 -11.17
N PRO A 106 43.56 -38.61 -10.36
CA PRO A 106 44.23 -39.55 -9.47
C PRO A 106 45.01 -40.59 -10.30
N PRO A 107 46.23 -40.98 -9.88
CA PRO A 107 47.02 -41.96 -10.62
C PRO A 107 46.29 -43.31 -10.69
N PRO A 108 46.31 -44.00 -11.85
CA PRO A 108 45.51 -45.21 -12.09
C PRO A 108 45.94 -46.44 -11.27
N SER A 109 47.00 -46.35 -10.46
CA SER A 109 47.63 -47.47 -9.78
C SER A 109 47.97 -47.18 -8.31
N SER A 110 46.97 -47.00 -7.45
CA SER A 110 47.06 -47.43 -6.04
C SER A 110 45.74 -47.21 -5.30
N GLY A 111 45.29 -48.20 -4.55
CA GLY A 111 44.05 -48.17 -3.75
C GLY A 111 44.04 -47.18 -2.57
N LYS A 112 44.99 -46.23 -2.52
CA LYS A 112 45.01 -45.07 -1.61
C LYS A 112 45.68 -43.91 -2.35
N ALA A 113 44.90 -43.17 -3.14
CA ALA A 113 45.37 -41.94 -3.77
C ALA A 113 45.81 -40.95 -2.67
N VAL A 114 47.09 -40.59 -2.65
CA VAL A 114 47.56 -39.46 -1.84
C VAL A 114 46.85 -38.21 -2.37
N PRO A 115 46.18 -37.41 -1.52
CA PRO A 115 45.50 -36.21 -1.97
C PRO A 115 46.54 -35.23 -2.51
N LEU A 116 46.38 -34.80 -3.77
CA LEU A 116 47.19 -33.77 -4.41
C LEU A 116 47.21 -32.48 -3.56
N SER A 117 48.34 -31.78 -3.53
CA SER A 117 48.44 -30.48 -2.85
C SER A 117 47.45 -29.44 -3.38
N GLU A 118 46.97 -28.58 -2.47
CA GLU A 118 46.04 -27.49 -2.79
C GLU A 118 46.65 -26.50 -3.80
N GLU A 119 47.95 -26.24 -3.69
CA GLU A 119 48.67 -25.33 -4.58
C GLU A 119 48.76 -25.87 -6.03
N LEU A 120 48.99 -27.18 -6.19
CA LEU A 120 49.02 -27.82 -7.51
C LEU A 120 47.64 -27.78 -8.16
N LYS A 121 46.58 -28.12 -7.40
CA LYS A 121 45.20 -28.05 -7.91
C LYS A 121 44.86 -26.65 -8.41
N LEU A 122 45.17 -25.63 -7.61
CA LEU A 122 44.93 -24.24 -7.96
C LEU A 122 45.72 -23.83 -9.21
N ALA A 123 47.00 -24.18 -9.30
CA ALA A 123 47.85 -23.86 -10.44
C ALA A 123 47.31 -24.48 -11.74
N VAL A 124 46.83 -25.73 -11.71
CA VAL A 124 46.27 -26.39 -12.90
C VAL A 124 44.94 -25.77 -13.30
N ILE A 125 44.06 -25.46 -12.36
CA ILE A 125 42.79 -24.77 -12.66
C ILE A 125 43.05 -23.40 -13.30
N GLN A 126 44.01 -22.63 -12.76
CA GLN A 126 44.42 -21.34 -13.33
C GLN A 126 45.02 -21.49 -14.73
N ALA A 127 45.82 -22.55 -14.96
CA ALA A 127 46.37 -22.84 -16.28
C ALA A 127 45.27 -23.22 -17.29
N LEU A 128 44.28 -24.04 -16.89
CA LEU A 128 43.11 -24.36 -17.72
C LEU A 128 42.31 -23.09 -18.05
N HIS A 129 42.05 -22.26 -17.05
CA HIS A 129 41.38 -20.97 -17.24
C HIS A 129 42.14 -20.10 -18.24
N THR A 130 43.46 -19.93 -18.07
CA THR A 130 44.32 -19.15 -18.98
C THR A 130 44.34 -19.73 -20.40
N LEU A 131 44.39 -21.06 -20.52
CA LEU A 131 44.37 -21.75 -21.82
C LEU A 131 43.11 -21.41 -22.60
N MET A 132 41.95 -21.43 -21.94
CA MET A 132 40.68 -21.10 -22.58
C MET A 132 40.64 -19.64 -23.06
N HIS A 133 41.10 -18.67 -22.27
CA HIS A 133 41.18 -17.26 -22.73
C HIS A 133 42.24 -17.05 -23.81
N SER A 134 43.31 -17.86 -23.85
CA SER A 134 44.34 -17.74 -24.89
C SER A 134 43.90 -18.27 -26.28
N ALA A 135 42.79 -19.00 -26.36
CA ALA A 135 42.27 -19.57 -27.60
C ALA A 135 41.10 -18.73 -28.13
N TYR A 136 41.18 -18.25 -29.39
CA TYR A 136 40.15 -17.40 -30.00
C TYR A 136 39.63 -17.95 -31.34
N GLY A 137 38.40 -17.57 -31.70
CA GLY A 137 37.76 -17.90 -32.98
C GLY A 137 37.48 -19.39 -33.17
N ASP A 138 37.70 -19.90 -34.38
CA ASP A 138 37.43 -21.30 -34.72
C ASP A 138 38.23 -22.31 -33.87
N VAL A 139 39.38 -21.89 -33.32
CA VAL A 139 40.25 -22.75 -32.53
C VAL A 139 39.57 -23.16 -31.22
N ILE A 140 38.90 -22.25 -30.52
CA ILE A 140 38.19 -22.59 -29.27
C ILE A 140 36.95 -23.44 -29.56
N LEU A 141 36.23 -23.15 -30.65
CA LEU A 141 35.06 -23.92 -31.11
C LEU A 141 35.42 -25.38 -31.45
N SER A 142 36.68 -25.63 -31.80
CA SER A 142 37.19 -26.99 -32.04
C SER A 142 37.13 -27.92 -30.81
N LEU A 143 37.07 -27.37 -29.58
CA LEU A 143 36.85 -28.14 -28.35
C LEU A 143 35.38 -28.56 -28.17
N TYR A 144 34.46 -27.95 -28.90
CA TYR A 144 33.03 -28.21 -28.87
C TYR A 144 32.61 -29.02 -30.10
N GLN A 145 33.48 -29.87 -30.62
CA GLN A 145 33.15 -30.84 -31.65
C GLN A 145 32.73 -32.17 -31.00
N PRO A 146 31.91 -32.99 -31.67
CA PRO A 146 31.54 -34.31 -31.15
C PRO A 146 32.73 -35.21 -30.79
N SER A 147 33.85 -35.09 -31.53
CA SER A 147 35.08 -35.87 -31.32
C SER A 147 35.76 -35.59 -29.98
N THR A 148 35.64 -34.38 -29.43
CA THR A 148 36.25 -33.95 -28.16
C THR A 148 35.34 -34.15 -26.95
N LEU A 149 34.13 -34.68 -27.13
CA LEU A 149 33.15 -34.91 -26.06
C LEU A 149 33.71 -35.70 -24.87
N PRO A 150 34.48 -36.80 -25.02
CA PRO A 150 35.06 -37.52 -23.87
C PRO A 150 36.06 -36.69 -23.07
N LEU A 151 36.85 -35.85 -23.76
CA LEU A 151 37.84 -34.98 -23.14
C LEU A 151 37.16 -33.86 -22.34
N LEU A 152 36.15 -33.23 -22.93
CA LEU A 152 35.35 -32.19 -22.26
C LEU A 152 34.58 -32.77 -21.07
N GLY A 153 33.96 -33.95 -21.23
CA GLY A 153 33.24 -34.64 -20.16
C GLY A 153 34.15 -35.02 -18.99
N PHE A 154 35.38 -35.43 -19.27
CA PHE A 154 36.40 -35.69 -18.25
C PHE A 154 36.74 -34.42 -17.47
N ALA A 155 37.01 -33.30 -18.16
CA ALA A 155 37.31 -32.03 -17.52
C ALA A 155 36.15 -31.51 -16.66
N VAL A 156 34.91 -31.56 -17.19
CA VAL A 156 33.71 -31.14 -16.46
C VAL A 156 33.52 -31.97 -15.18
N SER A 157 33.61 -33.29 -15.28
CA SER A 157 33.48 -34.20 -14.12
C SER A 157 34.53 -33.90 -13.05
N LEU A 158 35.77 -33.65 -13.46
CA LEU A 158 36.87 -33.37 -12.56
C LEU A 158 36.69 -32.03 -11.84
N LEU A 159 36.35 -30.95 -12.56
CA LEU A 159 36.11 -29.63 -11.97
C LEU A 159 34.88 -29.63 -11.05
N LEU A 160 33.80 -30.35 -11.40
CA LEU A 160 32.63 -30.53 -10.53
C LEU A 160 32.99 -31.26 -9.23
N THR A 161 33.83 -32.30 -9.33
CA THR A 161 34.31 -33.05 -8.15
C THR A 161 35.09 -32.13 -7.21
N LEU A 162 35.96 -31.27 -7.76
CA LEU A 162 36.71 -30.29 -6.98
C LEU A 162 35.79 -29.24 -6.34
N ALA A 163 34.79 -28.75 -7.07
CA ALA A 163 33.81 -27.80 -6.55
C ALA A 163 32.97 -28.38 -5.39
N GLU A 164 32.63 -29.67 -5.45
CA GLU A 164 31.83 -30.34 -4.42
C GLU A 164 32.67 -30.74 -3.19
N GLN A 165 33.76 -31.49 -3.39
CA GLN A 165 34.43 -32.23 -2.32
C GLN A 165 35.54 -31.49 -1.59
N GLU A 166 36.16 -30.47 -2.22
CA GLU A 166 37.30 -29.79 -1.60
C GLU A 166 36.91 -29.00 -0.35
N LYS A 167 37.90 -28.63 0.46
CA LYS A 167 37.70 -27.76 1.64
C LYS A 167 38.13 -26.33 1.38
N ALA A 168 39.17 -26.14 0.58
CA ALA A 168 39.70 -24.83 0.24
C ALA A 168 38.70 -24.03 -0.61
N LYS A 169 38.22 -22.90 -0.07
CA LYS A 169 37.26 -22.02 -0.75
C LYS A 169 37.78 -21.51 -2.10
N GLN A 170 39.07 -21.20 -2.16
CA GLN A 170 39.71 -20.70 -3.37
C GLN A 170 39.67 -21.72 -4.51
N ILE A 171 39.93 -23.01 -4.23
CA ILE A 171 39.86 -24.07 -5.23
C ILE A 171 38.43 -24.25 -5.73
N LYS A 172 37.43 -24.21 -4.84
CA LYS A 172 36.02 -24.30 -5.24
C LYS A 172 35.61 -23.18 -6.18
N ILE A 173 35.94 -21.95 -5.82
CA ILE A 173 35.60 -20.76 -6.63
C ILE A 173 36.32 -20.85 -7.98
N SER A 174 37.63 -21.11 -8.00
CA SER A 174 38.37 -21.22 -9.25
C SER A 174 37.89 -22.38 -10.14
N ALA A 175 37.46 -23.51 -9.56
CA ALA A 175 36.89 -24.62 -10.33
C ALA A 175 35.55 -24.22 -10.99
N LEU A 176 34.68 -23.48 -10.26
CA LEU A 176 33.42 -22.97 -10.78
C LEU A 176 33.64 -21.89 -11.86
N GLU A 177 34.58 -20.98 -11.66
CA GLU A 177 34.98 -19.97 -12.66
C GLU A 177 35.55 -20.63 -13.92
N CYS A 178 36.40 -21.67 -13.76
CA CYS A 178 36.91 -22.43 -14.89
C CYS A 178 35.80 -23.16 -15.65
N LEU A 179 34.80 -23.72 -14.95
CA LEU A 179 33.61 -24.30 -15.59
C LEU A 179 32.78 -23.24 -16.33
N GLN A 180 32.68 -22.02 -15.80
CA GLN A 180 31.99 -20.92 -16.47
C GLN A 180 32.68 -20.53 -17.77
N VAL A 181 34.03 -20.49 -17.77
CA VAL A 181 34.82 -20.27 -18.99
C VAL A 181 34.65 -21.41 -19.99
N LEU A 182 34.53 -22.66 -19.55
CA LEU A 182 34.25 -23.80 -20.43
C LEU A 182 32.89 -23.70 -21.14
N VAL A 183 31.97 -22.89 -20.66
CA VAL A 183 30.67 -22.65 -21.30
C VAL A 183 30.71 -21.39 -22.18
N LEU A 184 31.87 -20.73 -22.28
CA LEU A 184 32.08 -19.48 -23.04
C LEU A 184 31.19 -18.32 -22.58
N GLN A 185 30.79 -18.32 -21.30
CA GLN A 185 29.92 -17.29 -20.70
C GLN A 185 30.60 -16.63 -19.50
N CYS A 186 31.85 -16.18 -19.69
CA CYS A 186 32.65 -15.49 -18.68
C CYS A 186 32.43 -13.97 -18.74
N ASP A 187 32.57 -13.27 -17.60
CA ASP A 187 32.42 -11.82 -17.49
C ASP A 187 33.62 -11.02 -18.06
N CYS A 188 34.53 -11.64 -18.80
CA CYS A 188 35.70 -10.96 -19.36
C CYS A 188 35.37 -10.28 -20.69
N GLN A 189 36.06 -9.16 -20.99
CA GLN A 189 35.89 -8.41 -22.23
C GLN A 189 36.42 -9.14 -23.48
N GLU A 190 37.11 -10.26 -23.29
CA GLU A 190 37.86 -10.95 -24.35
C GLU A 190 37.06 -12.04 -25.07
N HIS A 191 35.97 -12.53 -24.47
CA HIS A 191 35.09 -13.49 -25.14
C HIS A 191 34.07 -12.77 -26.02
N ARG A 192 33.98 -13.20 -27.28
CA ARG A 192 32.93 -12.79 -28.23
C ARG A 192 31.62 -13.51 -27.86
N ASP A 193 30.49 -12.83 -28.00
CA ASP A 193 29.18 -13.47 -27.99
C ASP A 193 29.10 -14.53 -29.09
N LEU A 194 28.66 -15.74 -28.71
CA LEU A 194 28.46 -16.85 -29.65
C LEU A 194 27.35 -16.52 -30.65
N ASP A 195 27.59 -16.84 -31.92
CA ASP A 195 26.54 -16.81 -32.93
C ASP A 195 25.48 -17.90 -32.62
N GLU A 196 24.27 -17.77 -33.16
CA GLU A 196 23.17 -18.66 -32.77
C GLU A 196 23.44 -20.15 -33.06
N ASP A 197 24.18 -20.44 -34.14
CA ASP A 197 24.56 -21.81 -34.52
C ASP A 197 25.66 -22.37 -33.59
N GLU A 198 26.63 -21.54 -33.21
CA GLU A 198 27.71 -21.90 -32.27
C GLU A 198 27.13 -22.17 -30.87
N ALA A 199 26.17 -21.35 -30.44
CA ALA A 199 25.45 -21.53 -29.19
C ALA A 199 24.62 -22.83 -29.20
N GLN A 200 24.00 -23.16 -30.33
CA GLN A 200 23.27 -24.42 -30.49
C GLN A 200 24.22 -25.63 -30.40
N GLN A 201 25.36 -25.58 -31.08
CA GLN A 201 26.39 -26.64 -31.03
C GLN A 201 26.91 -26.86 -29.60
N CYS A 202 27.20 -25.78 -28.87
CA CYS A 202 27.60 -25.88 -27.46
C CYS A 202 26.47 -26.50 -26.62
N GLY A 203 25.23 -26.06 -26.81
CA GLY A 203 24.06 -26.61 -26.12
C GLY A 203 23.85 -28.10 -26.36
N ASP A 204 24.09 -28.60 -27.58
CA ASP A 204 23.98 -30.02 -27.93
C ASP A 204 25.01 -30.88 -27.20
N LEU A 205 26.26 -30.40 -27.07
CA LEU A 205 27.28 -31.09 -26.28
C LEU A 205 26.96 -31.08 -24.80
N PHE A 206 26.67 -29.91 -24.23
CA PHE A 206 26.42 -29.78 -22.80
C PHE A 206 25.14 -30.48 -22.33
N ALA A 207 24.21 -30.81 -23.24
CA ALA A 207 23.07 -31.67 -22.93
C ALA A 207 23.50 -33.01 -22.32
N SER A 208 24.60 -33.60 -22.80
CA SER A 208 25.13 -34.87 -22.30
C SER A 208 25.69 -34.77 -20.87
N PHE A 209 26.13 -33.58 -20.45
CA PHE A 209 26.70 -33.33 -19.12
C PHE A 209 25.69 -32.73 -18.12
N LEU A 210 24.57 -32.21 -18.62
CA LEU A 210 23.58 -31.45 -17.84
C LEU A 210 23.08 -32.19 -16.58
N PRO A 211 22.76 -33.51 -16.60
CA PRO A 211 22.33 -34.19 -15.38
C PRO A 211 23.40 -34.20 -14.29
N GLY A 212 24.67 -34.44 -14.65
CA GLY A 212 25.78 -34.43 -13.70
C GLY A 212 26.05 -33.04 -13.13
N ILE A 213 26.05 -32.03 -14.00
CA ILE A 213 26.24 -30.62 -13.64
C ILE A 213 25.12 -30.14 -12.71
N SER A 214 23.86 -30.27 -13.13
CA SER A 214 22.71 -29.75 -12.39
C SER A 214 22.57 -30.39 -11.00
N ILE A 215 22.75 -31.71 -10.89
CA ILE A 215 22.71 -32.40 -9.60
C ILE A 215 23.86 -31.92 -8.69
N THR A 216 25.09 -31.87 -9.20
CA THR A 216 26.27 -31.51 -8.39
C THR A 216 26.19 -30.06 -7.94
N LEU A 217 25.86 -29.13 -8.83
CA LEU A 217 25.67 -27.72 -8.49
C LEU A 217 24.51 -27.52 -7.52
N SER A 218 23.40 -28.26 -7.66
CA SER A 218 22.31 -28.20 -6.67
C SER A 218 22.76 -28.60 -5.26
N ARG A 219 23.70 -29.56 -5.15
CA ARG A 219 24.28 -29.98 -3.86
C ARG A 219 25.24 -28.94 -3.31
N VAL A 220 26.06 -28.32 -4.16
CA VAL A 220 26.96 -27.21 -3.76
C VAL A 220 26.13 -26.02 -3.28
N ILE A 221 25.08 -25.64 -4.00
CA ILE A 221 24.20 -24.52 -3.63
C ILE A 221 23.49 -24.79 -2.30
N ALA A 222 22.96 -26.00 -2.12
CA ALA A 222 22.31 -26.42 -0.87
C ALA A 222 23.29 -26.83 0.25
N GLY A 223 24.59 -26.58 0.10
CA GLY A 223 25.61 -26.89 1.10
C GLY A 223 25.60 -25.95 2.31
N ASP A 224 26.35 -26.30 3.36
CA ASP A 224 26.46 -25.50 4.60
C ASP A 224 26.99 -24.08 4.30
N ILE A 225 26.37 -23.07 4.92
CA ILE A 225 26.72 -21.64 4.86
C ILE A 225 28.22 -21.40 5.12
N LYS A 226 28.89 -22.28 5.89
CA LYS A 226 30.34 -22.23 6.15
C LYS A 226 31.21 -22.25 4.88
N GLN A 227 30.71 -22.80 3.76
CA GLN A 227 31.42 -22.79 2.48
C GLN A 227 31.69 -21.37 1.94
N GLY A 228 30.95 -20.38 2.44
CA GLY A 228 31.07 -18.98 2.08
C GLY A 228 30.18 -18.60 0.89
N HIS A 229 29.60 -17.41 0.96
CA HIS A 229 28.62 -16.92 -0.01
C HIS A 229 29.15 -16.86 -1.46
N LYS A 230 30.44 -16.57 -1.67
CA LYS A 230 31.04 -16.49 -3.01
C LYS A 230 30.96 -17.80 -3.79
N THR A 231 31.18 -18.92 -3.10
CA THR A 231 31.06 -20.26 -3.69
C THR A 231 29.63 -20.52 -4.15
N THR A 232 28.66 -20.21 -3.29
CA THR A 232 27.23 -20.35 -3.60
C THR A 232 26.81 -19.46 -4.76
N VAL A 233 27.22 -18.18 -4.78
CA VAL A 233 26.95 -17.24 -5.89
C VAL A 233 27.51 -17.80 -7.20
N SER A 234 28.77 -18.24 -7.22
CA SER A 234 29.41 -18.79 -8.42
C SER A 234 28.71 -20.07 -8.90
N ALA A 235 28.24 -20.91 -7.98
CA ALA A 235 27.51 -22.13 -8.30
C ALA A 235 26.10 -21.84 -8.86
N ILE A 236 25.37 -20.87 -8.29
CA ILE A 236 24.07 -20.40 -8.83
C ILE A 236 24.27 -19.85 -10.24
N ARG A 237 25.30 -19.00 -10.43
CA ARG A 237 25.66 -18.42 -11.73
C ARG A 237 25.87 -19.49 -12.78
N LEU A 238 26.79 -20.41 -12.51
CA LEU A 238 27.09 -21.50 -13.42
C LEU A 238 25.87 -22.38 -13.70
N PHE A 239 25.04 -22.63 -12.69
CA PHE A 239 23.83 -23.45 -12.84
C PHE A 239 22.87 -22.84 -13.87
N TYR A 240 22.52 -21.55 -13.73
CA TYR A 240 21.53 -20.94 -14.62
C TYR A 240 22.09 -20.67 -16.02
N LEU A 241 23.39 -20.40 -16.15
CA LEU A 241 24.05 -20.20 -17.44
C LEU A 241 24.01 -21.49 -18.27
N ILE A 242 24.35 -22.64 -17.67
CA ILE A 242 24.32 -23.94 -18.36
C ILE A 242 22.89 -24.38 -18.66
N VAL A 243 21.98 -24.26 -17.71
CA VAL A 243 20.56 -24.58 -17.95
C VAL A 243 19.99 -23.67 -19.04
N GLY A 244 20.29 -22.37 -18.99
CA GLY A 244 19.88 -21.39 -19.98
C GLY A 244 20.44 -21.65 -21.38
N LEU A 245 21.68 -22.14 -21.49
CA LEU A 245 22.29 -22.53 -22.76
C LEU A 245 21.64 -23.80 -23.34
N VAL A 246 21.46 -24.84 -22.53
CA VAL A 246 20.98 -26.15 -23.01
C VAL A 246 19.47 -26.15 -23.28
N MET A 247 18.69 -25.46 -22.43
CA MET A 247 17.23 -25.41 -22.46
C MET A 247 16.68 -24.14 -23.13
N ALA A 248 17.50 -23.41 -23.90
CA ALA A 248 17.08 -22.20 -24.60
C ALA A 248 15.93 -22.48 -25.59
N ASP A 249 14.79 -21.79 -25.45
CA ASP A 249 13.61 -21.96 -26.29
C ASP A 249 13.93 -21.75 -27.77
N LYS A 250 14.75 -20.73 -28.09
CA LYS A 250 15.17 -20.40 -29.46
C LYS A 250 15.95 -21.53 -30.13
N GLN A 251 16.81 -22.22 -29.38
CA GLN A 251 17.59 -23.35 -29.90
C GLN A 251 16.68 -24.56 -30.11
N LEU A 252 15.90 -24.92 -29.08
CA LEU A 252 15.02 -26.08 -29.10
C LEU A 252 13.96 -26.02 -30.21
N ALA A 253 13.52 -24.81 -30.59
CA ALA A 253 12.60 -24.60 -31.71
C ALA A 253 13.19 -24.96 -33.09
N ARG A 254 14.52 -24.90 -33.26
CA ARG A 254 15.23 -25.20 -34.51
C ARG A 254 15.59 -26.68 -34.67
N ILE A 255 15.63 -27.41 -33.56
CA ILE A 255 16.08 -28.81 -33.54
C ILE A 255 15.01 -29.69 -34.20
N PRO A 256 15.40 -30.60 -35.12
CA PRO A 256 14.47 -31.54 -35.74
C PRO A 256 13.71 -32.37 -34.70
N LYS A 257 12.41 -32.58 -34.91
CA LYS A 257 11.57 -33.33 -33.97
C LYS A 257 11.97 -34.81 -33.86
N SER A 258 12.54 -35.37 -34.93
CA SER A 258 13.02 -36.76 -34.99
C SER A 258 14.51 -36.79 -35.24
N LYS A 259 15.23 -37.64 -34.49
CA LYS A 259 16.63 -37.96 -34.78
C LYS A 259 16.70 -38.56 -36.18
N GLU A 260 17.29 -37.84 -37.15
CA GLU A 260 17.58 -38.43 -38.45
C GLU A 260 18.45 -39.68 -38.22
N LYS A 261 18.03 -40.82 -38.78
CA LYS A 261 18.85 -42.03 -38.79
C LYS A 261 20.01 -41.79 -39.74
N LEU A 262 21.08 -41.19 -39.23
CA LEU A 262 22.33 -41.08 -39.98
C LEU A 262 22.80 -42.48 -40.40
N PRO A 263 23.41 -42.63 -41.59
CA PRO A 263 23.94 -43.91 -42.06
C PRO A 263 24.91 -44.52 -41.04
N VAL A 264 24.91 -45.84 -40.97
CA VAL A 264 25.40 -46.76 -39.90
C VAL A 264 26.90 -46.68 -39.58
N GLU A 265 27.65 -45.65 -40.02
CA GLU A 265 29.12 -45.60 -39.89
C GLU A 265 29.69 -44.51 -38.96
N HIS A 266 28.88 -43.70 -38.28
CA HIS A 266 29.41 -42.70 -37.35
C HIS A 266 29.60 -43.27 -35.93
N SER A 267 30.84 -43.68 -35.63
CA SER A 267 31.53 -43.88 -34.33
C SER A 267 30.71 -44.02 -33.01
N ARG A 268 31.15 -44.89 -32.08
CA ARG A 268 30.62 -45.04 -30.69
C ARG A 268 30.40 -43.72 -29.92
N ILE A 269 31.05 -42.64 -30.33
CA ILE A 269 30.96 -41.30 -29.74
C ILE A 269 29.64 -40.61 -30.12
N SER A 270 29.07 -40.88 -31.29
CA SER A 270 27.78 -40.33 -31.73
C SER A 270 26.59 -40.90 -30.93
N GLU A 271 26.73 -42.10 -30.37
CA GLU A 271 25.76 -42.72 -29.46
C GLU A 271 25.71 -42.00 -28.09
N LEU A 272 26.81 -41.37 -27.67
CA LEU A 272 26.89 -40.58 -26.44
C LEU A 272 26.22 -39.20 -26.57
N MET A 273 26.01 -38.72 -27.79
CA MET A 273 25.35 -37.44 -28.03
C MET A 273 23.84 -37.54 -27.83
N ILE A 274 23.33 -36.62 -27.01
CA ILE A 274 21.90 -36.52 -26.71
C ILE A 274 21.21 -35.73 -27.80
N HIS A 275 20.11 -36.28 -28.32
CA HIS A 275 19.21 -35.55 -29.20
C HIS A 275 18.17 -34.79 -28.36
N ARG A 276 18.22 -33.45 -28.37
CA ARG A 276 17.30 -32.56 -27.62
C ARG A 276 15.91 -32.44 -28.26
N GLY A 277 15.29 -33.58 -28.53
CA GLY A 277 13.91 -33.65 -29.05
C GLY A 277 12.86 -33.31 -27.99
N PRO A 278 11.58 -33.15 -28.37
CA PRO A 278 10.51 -32.72 -27.46
C PRO A 278 10.34 -33.63 -26.23
N ASP A 279 10.46 -34.96 -26.40
CA ASP A 279 10.34 -35.92 -25.29
C ASP A 279 11.50 -35.78 -24.27
N TRP A 280 12.71 -35.56 -24.78
CA TRP A 280 13.88 -35.33 -23.94
C TRP A 280 13.77 -34.02 -23.18
N THR A 281 13.34 -32.95 -23.86
CA THR A 281 13.13 -31.62 -23.25
C THR A 281 12.12 -31.72 -22.12
N LYS A 282 10.99 -32.40 -22.33
CA LYS A 282 9.96 -32.57 -21.29
C LYS A 282 10.49 -33.35 -20.08
N SER A 283 11.11 -34.52 -20.30
CA SER A 283 11.65 -35.33 -19.18
C SER A 283 12.76 -34.61 -18.42
N THR A 284 13.59 -33.83 -19.12
CA THR A 284 14.67 -33.06 -18.50
C THR A 284 14.12 -31.86 -17.73
N ALA A 285 13.11 -31.16 -18.26
CA ALA A 285 12.43 -30.07 -17.56
C ALA A 285 11.79 -30.51 -16.25
N GLU A 286 11.11 -31.67 -16.23
CA GLU A 286 10.51 -32.25 -15.01
C GLU A 286 11.57 -32.51 -13.92
N LYS A 287 12.72 -33.08 -14.30
CA LYS A 287 13.85 -33.33 -13.37
C LYS A 287 14.50 -32.03 -12.90
N LEU A 288 14.69 -31.07 -13.80
CA LEU A 288 15.25 -29.76 -13.46
C LEU A 288 14.32 -28.98 -12.54
N SER A 289 13.00 -29.11 -12.68
CA SER A 289 12.02 -28.46 -11.79
C SER A 289 12.24 -28.83 -10.33
N LEU A 290 12.49 -30.11 -10.03
CA LEU A 290 12.81 -30.58 -8.68
C LEU A 290 14.11 -29.96 -8.13
N LEU A 291 15.14 -29.86 -8.97
CA LEU A 291 16.42 -29.25 -8.59
C LEU A 291 16.30 -27.74 -8.40
N LEU A 292 15.57 -27.06 -9.28
CA LEU A 292 15.28 -25.63 -9.22
C LEU A 292 14.51 -25.29 -7.94
N HIS A 293 13.49 -26.08 -7.59
CA HIS A 293 12.78 -25.93 -6.31
C HIS A 293 13.75 -25.93 -5.12
N LYS A 294 14.65 -26.94 -5.06
CA LYS A 294 15.64 -27.05 -3.99
C LYS A 294 16.63 -25.87 -3.96
N VAL A 295 17.08 -25.42 -5.13
CA VAL A 295 17.99 -24.26 -5.29
C VAL A 295 17.30 -22.99 -4.80
N VAL A 296 16.05 -22.76 -5.22
CA VAL A 296 15.23 -21.61 -4.81
C VAL A 296 15.03 -21.61 -3.29
N GLU A 297 14.60 -22.72 -2.70
CA GLU A 297 14.36 -22.85 -1.26
C GLU A 297 15.63 -22.54 -0.44
N SER A 298 16.77 -23.09 -0.85
CA SER A 298 18.05 -22.87 -0.17
C SER A 298 18.57 -21.43 -0.30
N SER A 299 18.28 -20.78 -1.43
CA SER A 299 18.85 -19.46 -1.76
C SER A 299 17.98 -18.30 -1.30
N SER A 300 16.66 -18.48 -1.25
CA SER A 300 15.71 -17.40 -0.91
C SER A 300 15.84 -16.97 0.56
N GLY A 301 16.08 -17.93 1.47
CA GLY A 301 16.31 -17.68 2.90
C GLY A 301 17.78 -17.48 3.28
N HIS A 302 18.70 -17.35 2.32
CA HIS A 302 20.13 -17.28 2.63
C HIS A 302 20.47 -15.95 3.34
N PRO A 303 21.30 -15.95 4.41
CA PRO A 303 21.56 -14.75 5.22
C PRO A 303 22.26 -13.63 4.43
N HIS A 304 23.12 -13.99 3.47
CA HIS A 304 23.87 -13.02 2.68
C HIS A 304 23.10 -12.55 1.45
N TRP A 305 22.84 -11.24 1.34
CA TRP A 305 22.06 -10.62 0.26
C TRP A 305 22.56 -10.92 -1.16
N LYS A 306 23.88 -11.00 -1.39
CA LYS A 306 24.42 -11.37 -2.73
C LYS A 306 23.95 -12.72 -3.26
N VAL A 307 23.68 -13.70 -2.39
CA VAL A 307 23.12 -15.00 -2.83
C VAL A 307 21.67 -14.81 -3.29
N ARG A 308 20.90 -14.00 -2.56
CA ARG A 308 19.52 -13.64 -2.94
C ARG A 308 19.49 -12.83 -4.24
N LEU A 309 20.44 -11.91 -4.43
CA LEU A 309 20.60 -11.17 -5.69
C LEU A 309 20.91 -12.11 -6.86
N GLU A 310 21.83 -13.06 -6.68
CA GLU A 310 22.15 -14.01 -7.76
C GLU A 310 20.98 -14.95 -8.07
N LEU A 311 20.13 -15.26 -7.08
CA LEU A 311 18.87 -15.96 -7.32
C LEU A 311 17.91 -15.13 -8.21
N VAL A 312 17.89 -13.81 -8.06
CA VAL A 312 17.10 -12.91 -8.92
C VAL A 312 17.63 -12.96 -10.37
N GLU A 313 18.96 -12.98 -10.57
CA GLU A 313 19.56 -13.13 -11.89
C GLU A 313 19.26 -14.51 -12.52
N LEU A 314 19.31 -15.58 -11.73
CA LEU A 314 18.90 -16.92 -12.15
C LEU A 314 17.47 -16.90 -12.68
N VAL A 315 16.54 -16.33 -11.91
CA VAL A 315 15.13 -16.24 -12.30
C VAL A 315 15.00 -15.39 -13.57
N HIS A 316 15.65 -14.22 -13.63
CA HIS A 316 15.60 -13.34 -14.80
C HIS A 316 16.08 -14.04 -16.08
N HIS A 317 17.23 -14.73 -16.01
CA HIS A 317 17.82 -15.41 -17.15
C HIS A 317 16.95 -16.56 -17.66
N LEU A 318 16.48 -17.43 -16.75
CA LEU A 318 15.66 -18.58 -17.12
C LEU A 318 14.28 -18.16 -17.64
N LEU A 319 13.65 -17.14 -17.05
CA LEU A 319 12.36 -16.64 -17.54
C LEU A 319 12.45 -16.00 -18.92
N ARG A 320 13.59 -15.38 -19.26
CA ARG A 320 13.81 -14.77 -20.56
C ARG A 320 14.14 -15.79 -21.66
N ASN A 321 14.92 -16.82 -21.34
CA ASN A 321 15.48 -17.75 -22.33
C ASN A 321 14.78 -19.11 -22.38
N CYS A 322 14.08 -19.53 -21.32
CA CYS A 322 13.52 -20.87 -21.13
C CYS A 322 12.03 -20.84 -20.73
N SER A 323 11.29 -19.84 -21.21
CA SER A 323 9.88 -19.59 -20.87
C SER A 323 8.92 -20.69 -21.33
N GLN A 324 9.27 -21.45 -22.37
CA GLN A 324 8.48 -22.56 -22.91
C GLN A 324 9.02 -23.92 -22.49
N SER A 325 10.34 -24.06 -22.42
CA SER A 325 11.00 -25.32 -22.06
C SER A 325 10.90 -25.64 -20.56
N LEU A 326 10.86 -24.63 -19.68
CA LEU A 326 10.79 -24.77 -18.22
C LEU A 326 9.48 -24.22 -17.62
N VAL A 327 8.36 -24.34 -18.34
CA VAL A 327 7.04 -23.85 -17.90
C VAL A 327 6.66 -24.37 -16.50
N ASP A 328 6.91 -25.65 -16.20
CA ASP A 328 6.57 -26.24 -14.90
C ASP A 328 7.37 -25.63 -13.74
N SER A 329 8.57 -25.09 -14.02
CA SER A 329 9.41 -24.43 -13.00
C SER A 329 9.02 -22.97 -12.78
N PHE A 330 8.23 -22.38 -13.69
CA PHE A 330 7.86 -20.96 -13.67
C PHE A 330 7.19 -20.56 -12.35
N SER A 331 6.27 -21.39 -11.84
CA SER A 331 5.55 -21.13 -10.58
C SER A 331 6.51 -20.91 -9.42
N HIS A 332 7.51 -21.78 -9.29
CA HIS A 332 8.49 -21.73 -8.21
C HIS A 332 9.45 -20.55 -8.37
N LEU A 333 9.95 -20.32 -9.59
CA LEU A 333 10.85 -19.19 -9.89
C LEU A 333 10.17 -17.84 -9.62
N LEU A 334 8.91 -17.70 -10.02
CA LEU A 334 8.18 -16.47 -9.80
C LEU A 334 7.83 -16.26 -8.33
N LYS A 335 7.45 -17.31 -7.61
CA LYS A 335 7.23 -17.23 -6.16
C LYS A 335 8.49 -16.75 -5.43
N ALA A 336 9.67 -17.19 -5.87
CA ALA A 336 10.94 -16.71 -5.34
C ALA A 336 11.15 -15.21 -5.59
N LEU A 337 10.96 -14.78 -6.83
CA LEU A 337 11.13 -13.38 -7.23
C LEU A 337 10.19 -12.45 -6.47
N VAL A 338 8.92 -12.80 -6.36
CA VAL A 338 7.92 -11.99 -5.64
C VAL A 338 8.18 -12.01 -4.12
N GLY A 339 8.64 -13.14 -3.58
CA GLY A 339 9.07 -13.21 -2.17
C GLY A 339 10.22 -12.26 -1.85
N LEU A 340 11.09 -11.96 -2.81
CA LEU A 340 12.23 -11.05 -2.68
C LEU A 340 11.92 -9.57 -3.04
N VAL A 341 10.65 -9.23 -3.34
CA VAL A 341 10.24 -7.83 -3.64
C VAL A 341 10.39 -6.93 -2.43
N ASN A 342 10.19 -7.48 -1.22
CA ASN A 342 10.32 -6.76 0.04
C ASN A 342 11.56 -7.20 0.83
N ASP A 343 12.65 -7.53 0.13
CA ASP A 343 13.91 -7.88 0.78
C ASP A 343 14.43 -6.73 1.67
N GLU A 344 15.12 -7.08 2.76
CA GLU A 344 15.73 -6.10 3.67
C GLU A 344 16.78 -5.22 2.97
N ASN A 345 17.40 -5.74 1.90
CA ASN A 345 18.40 -5.02 1.13
C ASN A 345 17.78 -4.32 -0.10
N SER A 346 18.02 -3.00 -0.21
CA SER A 346 17.48 -2.17 -1.29
C SER A 346 18.00 -2.52 -2.68
N GLU A 347 19.21 -3.07 -2.83
CA GLU A 347 19.73 -3.50 -4.13
C GLU A 347 18.96 -4.71 -4.67
N VAL A 348 18.67 -5.68 -3.79
CA VAL A 348 17.87 -6.87 -4.13
C VAL A 348 16.46 -6.45 -4.51
N GLN A 349 15.82 -5.62 -3.68
CA GLN A 349 14.49 -5.08 -3.95
C GLN A 349 14.44 -4.31 -5.29
N SER A 350 15.38 -3.40 -5.54
CA SER A 350 15.44 -2.63 -6.78
C SER A 350 15.60 -3.53 -8.01
N ARG A 351 16.48 -4.54 -7.92
CA ARG A 351 16.69 -5.48 -9.01
C ARG A 351 15.46 -6.37 -9.25
N CYS A 352 14.84 -6.90 -8.20
CA CYS A 352 13.58 -7.65 -8.28
C CYS A 352 12.50 -6.86 -9.02
N ASN A 353 12.28 -5.61 -8.62
CA ASN A 353 11.28 -4.73 -9.24
C ASN A 353 11.59 -4.47 -10.72
N LYS A 354 12.85 -4.21 -11.08
CA LYS A 354 13.27 -4.07 -12.49
C LYS A 354 13.03 -5.34 -13.31
N VAL A 355 13.30 -6.51 -12.74
CA VAL A 355 13.07 -7.79 -13.42
C VAL A 355 11.57 -8.04 -13.61
N LEU A 356 10.75 -7.81 -12.58
CA LEU A 356 9.29 -7.92 -12.68
C LEU A 356 8.70 -6.96 -13.71
N GLN A 357 9.16 -5.70 -13.71
CA GLN A 357 8.76 -4.71 -14.70
C GLN A 357 9.19 -5.14 -16.11
N GLY A 358 10.43 -5.61 -16.28
CA GLY A 358 10.90 -6.13 -17.57
C GLY A 358 10.11 -7.34 -18.08
N ILE A 359 9.71 -8.27 -17.19
CA ILE A 359 8.84 -9.42 -17.54
C ILE A 359 7.47 -8.92 -18.03
N ALA A 360 6.94 -7.90 -17.37
CA ALA A 360 5.67 -7.29 -17.72
C ALA A 360 5.77 -6.53 -19.07
N GLU A 361 6.76 -5.66 -19.25
CA GLU A 361 6.99 -4.87 -20.48
C GLU A 361 7.27 -5.75 -21.70
N GLN A 362 8.08 -6.79 -21.54
CA GLN A 362 8.40 -7.75 -22.61
C GLN A 362 7.22 -8.65 -22.96
N ARG A 363 6.07 -8.49 -22.29
CA ARG A 363 4.84 -9.24 -22.55
C ARG A 363 5.04 -10.76 -22.49
N ILE A 364 6.00 -11.25 -21.71
CA ILE A 364 6.32 -12.69 -21.61
C ILE A 364 5.07 -13.48 -21.20
N VAL A 365 4.34 -12.98 -20.21
CA VAL A 365 3.06 -13.54 -19.74
C VAL A 365 1.92 -13.27 -20.73
N ALA A 366 1.94 -12.14 -21.44
CA ALA A 366 0.90 -11.80 -22.41
C ALA A 366 1.00 -12.63 -23.71
N GLN A 367 2.20 -13.01 -24.13
CA GLN A 367 2.44 -13.83 -25.32
C GLN A 367 2.34 -15.34 -25.02
N ASN A 368 2.69 -15.77 -23.80
CA ASN A 368 2.66 -17.19 -23.43
C ASN A 368 1.41 -17.55 -22.62
N ARG A 369 0.44 -18.21 -23.29
CA ARG A 369 -0.82 -18.66 -22.66
C ARG A 369 -0.56 -19.61 -21.48
N ALA A 370 0.40 -20.53 -21.62
CA ALA A 370 0.70 -21.49 -20.56
C ALA A 370 1.17 -20.80 -19.26
N LEU A 371 1.93 -19.71 -19.38
CA LEU A 371 2.35 -18.93 -18.20
C LEU A 371 1.18 -18.20 -17.53
N ALA A 372 0.26 -17.64 -18.32
CA ALA A 372 -0.95 -17.02 -17.80
C ALA A 372 -1.84 -18.05 -17.08
N ASP A 373 -1.95 -19.26 -17.61
CA ASP A 373 -2.71 -20.35 -17.00
C ASP A 373 -2.07 -20.77 -15.66
N VAL A 374 -0.74 -20.96 -15.61
CA VAL A 374 0.01 -21.26 -14.36
C VAL A 374 -0.20 -20.16 -13.30
N LEU A 375 -0.13 -18.88 -13.71
CA LEU A 375 -0.39 -17.75 -12.82
C LEU A 375 -1.82 -17.74 -12.28
N SER A 376 -2.80 -18.07 -13.12
CA SER A 376 -4.21 -18.11 -12.75
C SER A 376 -4.51 -19.21 -11.74
N GLU A 377 -3.90 -20.39 -11.90
CA GLU A 377 -3.99 -21.51 -10.96
C GLU A 377 -3.29 -21.19 -9.62
N ASN A 378 -2.10 -20.56 -9.68
CA ASN A 378 -1.41 -20.09 -8.48
C ASN A 378 -2.23 -19.03 -7.73
N LEU A 379 -2.85 -18.09 -8.43
CA LEU A 379 -3.75 -17.10 -7.85
C LEU A 379 -4.95 -17.78 -7.18
N HIS A 380 -5.57 -18.76 -7.84
CA HIS A 380 -6.71 -19.50 -7.29
C HIS A 380 -6.36 -20.29 -6.03
N SER A 381 -5.25 -21.03 -6.06
CA SER A 381 -4.78 -21.80 -4.91
C SER A 381 -4.37 -20.91 -3.74
N LEU A 382 -3.73 -19.77 -4.01
CA LEU A 382 -3.38 -18.78 -2.98
C LEU A 382 -4.63 -18.14 -2.38
N ALA A 383 -5.58 -17.67 -3.20
CA ALA A 383 -6.86 -17.14 -2.73
C ALA A 383 -7.62 -18.16 -1.88
N THR A 384 -7.52 -19.44 -2.23
CA THR A 384 -8.12 -20.55 -1.48
C THR A 384 -7.50 -20.74 -0.10
N ALA A 385 -6.19 -20.60 0.00
CA ALA A 385 -5.45 -20.77 1.25
C ALA A 385 -5.38 -19.47 2.08
N LEU A 386 -5.65 -18.31 1.49
CA LEU A 386 -5.42 -17.00 2.09
C LEU A 386 -6.08 -16.83 3.47
N PRO A 387 -7.38 -17.13 3.69
CA PRO A 387 -7.99 -16.97 5.00
C PRO A 387 -7.32 -17.81 6.09
N ARG A 388 -6.89 -19.04 5.73
CA ARG A 388 -6.16 -19.93 6.65
C ARG A 388 -4.77 -19.37 6.97
N LEU A 389 -4.04 -18.92 5.95
CA LEU A 389 -2.69 -18.38 6.10
C LEU A 389 -2.69 -17.10 6.96
N MET A 390 -3.68 -16.22 6.75
CA MET A 390 -3.86 -15.01 7.54
C MET A 390 -4.13 -15.28 9.03
N ASN A 391 -4.69 -16.44 9.36
CA ASN A 391 -4.91 -16.85 10.75
C ASN A 391 -3.69 -17.58 11.35
N SER A 392 -2.95 -18.36 10.56
CA SER A 392 -1.87 -19.23 11.06
C SER A 392 -0.47 -18.60 11.07
N GLN A 393 -0.22 -17.59 10.23
CA GLN A 393 1.11 -17.00 10.05
C GLN A 393 1.36 -15.81 10.99
N ASP A 394 2.64 -15.51 11.20
CA ASP A 394 3.09 -14.24 11.78
C ASP A 394 2.88 -13.08 10.80
N ASP A 395 3.00 -11.84 11.27
CA ASP A 395 2.71 -10.67 10.43
C ASP A 395 3.69 -10.55 9.24
N MET A 396 4.94 -10.98 9.38
CA MET A 396 5.90 -11.09 8.26
C MET A 396 5.47 -12.14 7.23
N GLY A 397 4.98 -13.30 7.67
CA GLY A 397 4.39 -14.31 6.80
C GLY A 397 3.16 -13.79 6.05
N LYS A 398 2.30 -13.01 6.71
CA LYS A 398 1.13 -12.36 6.08
C LYS A 398 1.54 -11.35 5.02
N VAL A 399 2.52 -10.49 5.31
CA VAL A 399 3.07 -9.52 4.36
C VAL A 399 3.63 -10.23 3.13
N SER A 400 4.41 -11.30 3.30
CA SER A 400 4.97 -12.06 2.16
C SER A 400 3.88 -12.74 1.32
N THR A 401 2.86 -13.33 1.95
CA THR A 401 1.72 -13.97 1.27
C THR A 401 0.89 -12.95 0.48
N LEU A 402 0.62 -11.78 1.05
CA LEU A 402 -0.12 -10.71 0.35
C LEU A 402 0.71 -10.05 -0.74
N SER A 403 2.02 -9.92 -0.55
CA SER A 403 2.94 -9.44 -1.59
C SER A 403 2.99 -10.40 -2.77
N LEU A 404 2.93 -11.72 -2.49
CA LEU A 404 2.81 -12.76 -3.50
C LEU A 404 1.51 -12.62 -4.31
N LEU A 405 0.39 -12.46 -3.61
CA LEU A 405 -0.92 -12.24 -4.22
C LEU A 405 -0.91 -10.99 -5.12
N LEU A 406 -0.40 -9.88 -4.61
CA LEU A 406 -0.29 -8.62 -5.34
C LEU A 406 0.63 -8.76 -6.56
N GLY A 407 1.78 -9.44 -6.42
CA GLY A 407 2.71 -9.67 -7.53
C GLY A 407 2.09 -10.50 -8.66
N TYR A 408 1.32 -11.55 -8.34
CA TYR A 408 0.58 -12.31 -9.36
C TYR A 408 -0.45 -11.46 -10.11
N LEU A 409 -1.19 -10.60 -9.40
CA LEU A 409 -2.16 -9.68 -10.01
C LEU A 409 -1.46 -8.67 -10.94
N LYS A 410 -0.36 -8.06 -10.48
CA LYS A 410 0.41 -7.09 -11.27
C LYS A 410 1.01 -7.72 -12.54
N LEU A 411 1.44 -8.98 -12.49
CA LEU A 411 2.03 -9.68 -13.63
C LEU A 411 1.00 -10.19 -14.64
N LEU A 412 -0.19 -10.58 -14.18
CA LEU A 412 -1.31 -10.91 -15.06
C LEU A 412 -1.76 -9.68 -15.87
N GLY A 413 -1.69 -8.49 -15.26
CA GLY A 413 -2.01 -7.23 -15.92
C GLY A 413 -3.39 -7.29 -16.59
N PRO A 414 -3.54 -6.90 -17.87
CA PRO A 414 -4.83 -6.89 -18.56
C PRO A 414 -5.44 -8.29 -18.77
N LYS A 415 -4.64 -9.37 -18.75
CA LYS A 415 -5.18 -10.74 -18.81
C LYS A 415 -5.97 -11.12 -17.58
N MET A 416 -5.86 -10.35 -16.49
CA MET A 416 -6.68 -10.55 -15.29
C MET A 416 -8.18 -10.56 -15.61
N ASN A 417 -8.64 -9.78 -16.58
CA ASN A 417 -10.04 -9.82 -17.03
C ASN A 417 -10.49 -11.21 -17.49
N LEU A 418 -9.62 -11.93 -18.21
CA LEU A 418 -9.93 -13.29 -18.67
C LEU A 418 -10.06 -14.26 -17.49
N VAL A 419 -9.23 -14.07 -16.45
CA VAL A 419 -9.26 -14.90 -15.24
C VAL A 419 -10.49 -14.60 -14.39
N LEU A 420 -10.82 -13.31 -14.20
CA LEU A 420 -11.94 -12.87 -13.37
C LEU A 420 -13.31 -13.12 -14.02
N ASN A 421 -13.38 -13.26 -15.35
CA ASN A 421 -14.59 -13.73 -16.02
C ASN A 421 -14.97 -15.17 -15.61
N SER A 422 -14.03 -15.94 -15.05
CA SER A 422 -14.35 -17.24 -14.47
C SER A 422 -14.96 -17.08 -13.08
N VAL A 423 -16.23 -17.49 -12.95
CA VAL A 423 -17.02 -17.39 -11.71
C VAL A 423 -16.31 -18.06 -10.53
N SER A 424 -15.61 -19.18 -10.74
CA SER A 424 -14.89 -19.88 -9.66
C SER A 424 -13.72 -19.07 -9.10
N HIS A 425 -12.95 -18.40 -9.97
CA HIS A 425 -11.83 -17.55 -9.56
C HIS A 425 -12.33 -16.29 -8.87
N LEU A 426 -13.32 -15.61 -9.45
CA LEU A 426 -13.92 -14.41 -8.88
C LEU A 426 -14.55 -14.69 -7.51
N HIS A 427 -15.38 -15.73 -7.41
CA HIS A 427 -16.04 -16.09 -6.15
C HIS A 427 -15.03 -16.48 -5.07
N ARG A 428 -13.96 -17.21 -5.43
CA ARG A 428 -12.95 -17.62 -4.45
C ARG A 428 -12.13 -16.43 -3.94
N LEU A 429 -11.70 -15.55 -4.84
CA LEU A 429 -10.94 -14.35 -4.48
C LEU A 429 -11.77 -13.38 -3.66
N SER A 430 -13.00 -13.08 -4.09
CA SER A 430 -13.91 -12.18 -3.36
C SER A 430 -14.22 -12.68 -1.95
N LYS A 431 -14.55 -13.98 -1.80
CA LYS A 431 -14.78 -14.58 -0.48
C LYS A 431 -13.55 -14.53 0.41
N ALA A 432 -12.36 -14.74 -0.15
CA ALA A 432 -11.12 -14.64 0.59
C ALA A 432 -10.87 -13.20 1.09
N LEU A 433 -11.05 -12.19 0.25
CA LEU A 433 -10.90 -10.78 0.61
C LEU A 433 -11.90 -10.36 1.69
N VAL A 434 -13.18 -10.72 1.52
CA VAL A 434 -14.24 -10.42 2.50
C VAL A 434 -13.95 -11.06 3.87
N GLN A 435 -13.40 -12.27 3.89
CA GLN A 435 -13.01 -12.93 5.14
C GLN A 435 -11.81 -12.23 5.78
N VAL A 436 -10.75 -11.93 5.03
CA VAL A 436 -9.53 -11.32 5.58
C VAL A 436 -9.77 -9.90 6.10
N LEU A 437 -10.67 -9.14 5.46
CA LEU A 437 -11.05 -7.79 5.87
C LEU A 437 -12.10 -7.75 7.00
N GLU A 438 -12.36 -8.88 7.67
CA GLU A 438 -13.31 -8.90 8.79
C GLU A 438 -12.86 -8.00 9.94
N LEU A 439 -13.67 -6.98 10.21
CA LEU A 439 -13.43 -6.00 11.28
C LEU A 439 -13.69 -6.62 12.65
N ASP A 440 -12.85 -6.24 13.61
CA ASP A 440 -13.11 -6.43 15.01
C ASP A 440 -14.00 -5.30 15.54
N VAL A 441 -15.16 -5.68 16.06
CA VAL A 441 -16.24 -4.79 16.49
C VAL A 441 -16.37 -4.79 18.02
N THR A 442 -15.39 -5.38 18.72
CA THR A 442 -15.42 -5.53 20.18
C THR A 442 -15.08 -4.26 20.96
N ASP A 443 -14.67 -3.18 20.30
CA ASP A 443 -14.30 -1.93 20.98
C ASP A 443 -15.51 -1.21 21.58
N VAL A 444 -15.69 -1.39 22.90
CA VAL A 444 -16.82 -0.86 23.66
C VAL A 444 -16.82 0.67 23.73
N LYS A 445 -15.66 1.34 23.54
CA LYS A 445 -15.55 2.80 23.68
C LYS A 445 -16.20 3.59 22.55
N ILE A 446 -16.51 2.95 21.42
CA ILE A 446 -17.10 3.61 20.24
C ILE A 446 -18.51 4.14 20.54
N VAL A 447 -19.32 3.41 21.31
CA VAL A 447 -20.67 3.85 21.72
C VAL A 447 -20.62 4.91 22.84
N GLU A 448 -19.58 4.86 23.67
CA GLU A 448 -19.42 5.73 24.84
C GLU A 448 -18.87 7.12 24.49
N ALA A 449 -18.17 7.26 23.36
CA ALA A 449 -17.68 8.53 22.83
C ALA A 449 -18.83 9.41 22.31
N ARG A 450 -19.53 10.06 23.24
CA ARG A 450 -20.63 11.00 22.97
C ARG A 450 -20.09 12.42 22.90
N ARG A 451 -20.60 13.24 21.97
CA ARG A 451 -20.37 14.69 21.97
C ARG A 451 -20.81 15.29 23.32
N SER A 452 -19.85 15.66 24.16
CA SER A 452 -20.08 16.28 25.47
C SER A 452 -19.38 17.65 25.49
N GLY A 453 -20.01 18.67 24.91
CA GLY A 453 -19.54 20.07 24.95
C GLY A 453 -19.43 20.76 23.58
N PRO A 454 -19.32 22.11 23.54
CA PRO A 454 -19.10 22.87 22.32
C PRO A 454 -17.68 22.62 21.78
N PRO A 455 -17.52 22.19 20.52
CA PRO A 455 -16.21 21.99 19.92
C PRO A 455 -15.56 23.34 19.58
N GLY A 456 -14.26 23.48 19.83
CA GLY A 456 -13.49 24.64 19.41
C GLY A 456 -13.43 24.77 17.88
N PRO A 457 -13.08 25.97 17.36
CA PRO A 457 -13.03 26.21 15.92
C PRO A 457 -12.08 25.21 15.25
N LEU A 458 -12.51 24.66 14.11
CA LEU A 458 -11.70 23.79 13.25
C LEU A 458 -10.38 24.52 12.96
N GLN A 459 -9.29 24.07 13.59
CA GLN A 459 -7.97 24.64 13.33
C GLN A 459 -7.65 24.48 11.84
N GLN A 460 -7.40 25.62 11.19
CA GLN A 460 -6.81 25.72 9.85
C GLN A 460 -5.40 25.13 9.88
N GLY A 461 -5.35 23.81 9.76
CA GLY A 461 -4.15 23.03 9.55
C GLY A 461 -4.64 21.73 8.95
N VAL A 462 -4.40 21.56 7.65
CA VAL A 462 -4.76 20.40 6.84
C VAL A 462 -4.16 19.13 7.47
N GLN A 463 -4.84 18.56 8.47
CA GLN A 463 -4.67 17.18 8.84
C GLN A 463 -5.73 16.42 8.06
N ARG A 464 -5.31 15.77 6.97
CA ARG A 464 -6.07 14.68 6.34
C ARG A 464 -6.76 13.89 7.45
N GLY A 465 -8.09 13.78 7.38
CA GLY A 465 -8.90 13.19 8.43
C GLY A 465 -8.21 11.97 9.00
N ARG A 466 -7.92 11.97 10.31
CA ARG A 466 -7.51 10.75 10.99
C ARG A 466 -8.71 9.81 10.91
N CYS A 467 -8.82 9.01 9.85
CA CYS A 467 -9.67 7.82 9.87
C CYS A 467 -9.26 7.06 11.12
N GLN A 468 -10.19 6.87 12.05
CA GLN A 468 -9.87 6.12 13.26
C GLN A 468 -9.32 4.75 12.87
N LYS A 469 -8.32 4.28 13.60
CA LYS A 469 -7.62 3.04 13.28
C LYS A 469 -8.63 1.89 13.27
N LYS A 470 -8.85 1.30 12.10
CA LYS A 470 -9.69 0.10 11.93
C LYS A 470 -8.94 -1.10 12.52
N TYR A 471 -9.60 -1.84 13.40
CA TYR A 471 -9.05 -3.08 13.97
C TYR A 471 -9.62 -4.27 13.21
N PHE A 472 -8.73 -5.17 12.77
CA PHE A 472 -9.09 -6.35 11.99
C PHE A 472 -8.86 -7.61 12.82
N ARG A 473 -9.65 -8.65 12.59
CA ARG A 473 -9.53 -9.90 13.35
C ARG A 473 -8.23 -10.65 13.08
N PHE A 474 -7.73 -10.58 11.86
CA PHE A 474 -6.62 -11.42 11.40
C PHE A 474 -5.25 -10.74 11.47
N PHE A 475 -5.18 -9.42 11.66
CA PHE A 475 -3.92 -8.68 11.68
C PHE A 475 -4.04 -7.35 12.43
N THR A 476 -2.90 -6.87 12.94
CA THR A 476 -2.80 -5.58 13.65
C THR A 476 -1.86 -4.59 12.97
N GLU A 477 -0.97 -5.08 12.09
CA GLU A 477 -0.05 -4.28 11.31
C GLU A 477 -0.74 -3.52 10.17
N GLU A 478 -0.42 -2.22 10.05
CA GLU A 478 -0.99 -1.34 9.03
C GLU A 478 -0.51 -1.70 7.62
N LYS A 479 0.71 -2.23 7.48
CA LYS A 479 1.26 -2.67 6.18
C LYS A 479 0.42 -3.75 5.51
N VAL A 480 -0.16 -4.65 6.30
CA VAL A 480 -1.06 -5.72 5.82
C VAL A 480 -2.33 -5.11 5.22
N PHE A 481 -2.89 -4.10 5.88
CA PHE A 481 -4.04 -3.37 5.36
C PHE A 481 -3.72 -2.62 4.06
N GLN A 482 -2.58 -1.90 4.02
CA GLN A 482 -2.12 -1.20 2.82
C GLN A 482 -1.93 -2.14 1.64
N LEU A 483 -1.40 -3.36 1.85
CA LEU A 483 -1.29 -4.37 0.81
C LEU A 483 -2.67 -4.86 0.32
N LEU A 484 -3.64 -5.06 1.22
CA LEU A 484 -5.02 -5.42 0.84
C LEU A 484 -5.70 -4.30 0.04
N GLN A 485 -5.48 -3.04 0.41
CA GLN A 485 -5.94 -1.89 -0.38
C GLN A 485 -5.31 -1.90 -1.77
N GLN A 486 -3.99 -2.11 -1.88
CA GLN A 486 -3.32 -2.24 -3.17
C GLN A 486 -3.84 -3.41 -4.00
N VAL A 487 -4.14 -4.56 -3.39
CA VAL A 487 -4.77 -5.70 -4.07
C VAL A 487 -6.12 -5.29 -4.65
N CYS A 488 -6.98 -4.62 -3.88
CA CYS A 488 -8.28 -4.16 -4.35
C CYS A 488 -8.14 -3.09 -5.44
N ARG A 489 -7.20 -2.15 -5.31
CA ARG A 489 -6.94 -1.14 -6.33
C ARG A 489 -6.44 -1.73 -7.65
N VAL A 490 -5.52 -2.69 -7.60
CA VAL A 490 -5.04 -3.40 -8.81
C VAL A 490 -6.17 -4.21 -9.45
N LEU A 491 -7.07 -4.80 -8.66
CA LEU A 491 -8.28 -5.46 -9.18
C LEU A 491 -9.19 -4.47 -9.90
N GLY A 492 -9.43 -3.29 -9.33
CA GLY A 492 -10.20 -2.22 -9.97
C GLY A 492 -9.50 -1.66 -11.21
N TYR A 493 -8.17 -1.63 -11.21
CA TYR A 493 -7.38 -1.17 -12.34
C TYR A 493 -7.38 -2.17 -13.50
N TYR A 494 -6.99 -3.44 -13.35
CA TYR A 494 -7.01 -4.33 -14.52
C TYR A 494 -8.38 -4.95 -14.82
N GLY A 495 -9.29 -4.96 -13.85
CA GLY A 495 -10.55 -5.71 -13.91
C GLY A 495 -11.66 -4.99 -14.66
N ASN A 496 -12.69 -5.73 -15.03
CA ASN A 496 -13.92 -5.16 -15.57
C ASN A 496 -14.72 -4.59 -14.39
N LEU A 497 -14.80 -3.26 -14.33
CA LEU A 497 -15.43 -2.54 -13.23
C LEU A 497 -16.88 -2.96 -13.02
N TYR A 498 -17.67 -3.09 -14.09
CA TYR A 498 -19.08 -3.47 -14.01
C TYR A 498 -19.27 -4.84 -13.36
N LEU A 499 -18.50 -5.84 -13.81
CA LEU A 499 -18.57 -7.20 -13.27
C LEU A 499 -18.12 -7.25 -11.81
N LEU A 500 -17.09 -6.51 -11.43
CA LEU A 500 -16.60 -6.47 -10.06
C LEU A 500 -17.59 -5.75 -9.14
N VAL A 501 -18.12 -4.60 -9.56
CA VAL A 501 -19.10 -3.84 -8.79
C VAL A 501 -20.37 -4.68 -8.60
N ASP A 502 -20.94 -5.25 -9.66
CA ASP A 502 -22.14 -6.12 -9.57
C ASP A 502 -21.92 -7.29 -8.60
N HIS A 503 -20.79 -7.99 -8.70
CA HIS A 503 -20.48 -9.12 -7.83
C HIS A 503 -20.34 -8.72 -6.35
N PHE A 504 -19.61 -7.64 -6.05
CA PHE A 504 -19.43 -7.18 -4.67
C PHE A 504 -20.68 -6.50 -4.10
N MET A 505 -21.51 -5.89 -4.94
CA MET A 505 -22.85 -5.42 -4.56
C MET A 505 -23.78 -6.59 -4.22
N GLY A 506 -23.70 -7.69 -4.96
CA GLY A 506 -24.36 -8.95 -4.59
C GLY A 506 -23.95 -9.45 -3.20
N LEU A 507 -22.65 -9.47 -2.90
CA LEU A 507 -22.12 -9.85 -1.58
C LEU A 507 -22.53 -8.86 -0.47
N TYR A 508 -22.61 -7.57 -0.79
CA TYR A 508 -23.06 -6.52 0.12
C TYR A 508 -24.54 -6.73 0.54
N ASN A 509 -25.36 -7.19 -0.41
CA ASN A 509 -26.79 -7.48 -0.20
C ASN A 509 -27.05 -8.87 0.41
N GLU A 510 -26.15 -9.84 0.27
CA GLU A 510 -26.32 -11.21 0.76
C GLU A 510 -26.38 -11.29 2.30
N SER A 511 -25.53 -10.55 3.02
CA SER A 511 -25.47 -10.60 4.48
C SER A 511 -24.88 -9.35 5.11
N GLY A 512 -25.47 -8.90 6.22
CA GLY A 512 -24.88 -7.85 7.08
C GLY A 512 -23.50 -8.21 7.64
N LEU A 513 -23.11 -9.49 7.63
CA LEU A 513 -21.76 -9.94 8.02
C LEU A 513 -20.68 -9.55 7.01
N TYR A 514 -21.03 -9.47 5.72
CA TYR A 514 -20.09 -9.14 4.63
C TYR A 514 -20.18 -7.68 4.20
N ARG A 515 -21.25 -6.99 4.56
CA ARG A 515 -21.57 -5.64 4.10
C ARG A 515 -20.46 -4.62 4.31
N LYS A 516 -19.82 -4.61 5.49
CA LYS A 516 -18.71 -3.69 5.81
C LYS A 516 -17.49 -3.95 4.93
N GLN A 517 -17.15 -5.21 4.75
CA GLN A 517 -15.99 -5.66 4.00
C GLN A 517 -16.19 -5.47 2.50
N ALA A 518 -17.39 -5.79 2.00
CA ALA A 518 -17.79 -5.50 0.64
C ALA A 518 -17.72 -3.99 0.35
N ALA A 519 -18.18 -3.15 1.28
CA ALA A 519 -18.09 -1.70 1.14
C ALA A 519 -16.63 -1.20 1.09
N MET A 520 -15.77 -1.69 1.98
CA MET A 520 -14.32 -1.37 1.92
C MET A 520 -13.69 -1.78 0.59
N ILE A 521 -14.05 -2.95 0.05
CA ILE A 521 -13.54 -3.42 -1.24
C ILE A 521 -14.06 -2.55 -2.39
N LEU A 522 -15.36 -2.23 -2.41
CA LEU A 522 -15.98 -1.38 -3.44
C LEU A 522 -15.33 0.01 -3.51
N ASN A 523 -15.06 0.63 -2.36
CA ASN A 523 -14.37 1.93 -2.29
C ASN A 523 -12.98 1.87 -2.94
N GLU A 524 -12.18 0.84 -2.60
CA GLU A 524 -10.83 0.68 -3.15
C GLU A 524 -10.83 0.22 -4.62
N LEU A 525 -11.85 -0.52 -5.07
CA LEU A 525 -12.04 -0.88 -6.47
C LEU A 525 -12.27 0.37 -7.33
N LEU A 526 -13.11 1.29 -6.87
CA LEU A 526 -13.37 2.56 -7.57
C LEU A 526 -12.15 3.47 -7.57
N ALA A 527 -11.44 3.59 -6.45
CA ALA A 527 -10.17 4.32 -6.39
C ALA A 527 -9.13 3.72 -7.36
N GLY A 528 -9.05 2.40 -7.42
CA GLY A 528 -8.20 1.66 -8.35
C GLY A 528 -8.58 1.89 -9.81
N ALA A 529 -9.87 1.86 -10.12
CA ALA A 529 -10.40 2.12 -11.45
C ALA A 529 -10.06 3.55 -11.92
N ALA A 530 -10.10 4.53 -11.03
CA ALA A 530 -9.70 5.92 -11.32
C ALA A 530 -8.18 6.12 -11.43
N GLY A 531 -7.37 5.11 -11.13
CA GLY A 531 -5.91 5.22 -11.11
C GLY A 531 -5.34 5.92 -9.87
N VAL A 532 -6.15 6.13 -8.83
CA VAL A 532 -5.73 6.82 -7.61
C VAL A 532 -4.89 5.90 -6.73
N GLY A 533 -3.61 6.21 -6.59
CA GLY A 533 -2.70 5.51 -5.67
C GLY A 533 -2.54 4.02 -5.97
N VAL A 534 -2.59 3.63 -7.25
CA VAL A 534 -2.36 2.26 -7.73
C VAL A 534 -0.88 2.11 -8.10
N ASP A 535 -0.22 1.13 -7.51
CA ASP A 535 1.12 0.73 -7.91
C ASP A 535 1.02 -0.43 -8.91
N VAL A 536 1.34 -0.18 -10.18
CA VAL A 536 1.14 -1.14 -11.28
C VAL A 536 2.39 -1.29 -12.15
N LEU A 537 2.57 -2.49 -12.71
CA LEU A 537 3.72 -2.81 -13.59
C LEU A 537 3.45 -2.47 -15.07
N GLN A 538 2.19 -2.42 -15.48
CA GLN A 538 1.76 -2.08 -16.84
C GLN A 538 0.65 -1.04 -16.78
N GLU A 539 0.80 0.07 -17.48
CA GLU A 539 -0.30 1.01 -17.65
C GLU A 539 -1.39 0.40 -18.54
N ARG A 540 -2.65 0.77 -18.29
CA ARG A 540 -3.78 0.39 -19.15
C ARG A 540 -3.57 0.94 -20.56
N GLU A 541 -3.77 0.09 -21.56
CA GLU A 541 -3.76 0.51 -22.97
C GLU A 541 -4.95 1.43 -23.33
N VAL A 542 -6.07 1.31 -22.61
CA VAL A 542 -7.29 2.10 -22.81
C VAL A 542 -7.70 2.77 -21.49
N PRO A 543 -7.83 4.10 -21.45
CA PRO A 543 -8.34 4.80 -20.27
C PRO A 543 -9.80 4.41 -20.03
N LEU A 544 -10.20 4.32 -18.77
CA LEU A 544 -11.60 4.05 -18.42
C LEU A 544 -12.49 5.19 -18.91
N ASN A 545 -13.68 4.84 -19.41
CA ASN A 545 -14.70 5.82 -19.73
C ASN A 545 -15.24 6.41 -18.41
N VAL A 546 -15.24 7.73 -18.30
CA VAL A 546 -15.69 8.44 -17.09
C VAL A 546 -17.18 8.22 -16.84
N ASP A 547 -17.97 8.05 -17.92
CA ASP A 547 -19.40 7.74 -17.80
C ASP A 547 -19.66 6.36 -17.16
N ASP A 548 -18.81 5.36 -17.46
CA ASP A 548 -18.93 4.02 -16.88
C ASP A 548 -18.61 4.03 -15.38
N LEU A 549 -17.59 4.81 -15.02
CA LEU A 549 -17.18 5.04 -13.64
C LEU A 549 -18.29 5.76 -12.86
N LYS A 550 -18.87 6.79 -13.46
CA LYS A 550 -20.01 7.53 -12.89
C LYS A 550 -21.23 6.64 -12.69
N GLY A 551 -21.59 5.82 -13.68
CA GLY A 551 -22.70 4.87 -13.55
C GLY A 551 -22.49 3.88 -12.40
N SER A 552 -21.27 3.38 -12.23
CA SER A 552 -20.90 2.50 -11.12
C SER A 552 -20.99 3.22 -9.76
N VAL A 553 -20.48 4.46 -9.68
CA VAL A 553 -20.57 5.30 -8.47
C VAL A 553 -22.03 5.56 -8.10
N MET A 554 -22.88 5.93 -9.05
CA MET A 554 -24.31 6.16 -8.80
C MET A 554 -24.99 4.93 -8.21
N SER A 555 -24.77 3.75 -8.80
CA SER A 555 -25.35 2.50 -8.30
C SER A 555 -24.93 2.17 -6.87
N ILE A 556 -23.66 2.42 -6.50
CA ILE A 556 -23.17 2.15 -5.15
C ILE A 556 -23.68 3.20 -4.17
N LEU A 557 -23.70 4.47 -4.59
CA LEU A 557 -24.16 5.60 -3.80
C LEU A 557 -25.65 5.45 -3.40
N ASP A 558 -26.49 5.04 -4.34
CA ASP A 558 -27.92 4.78 -4.11
C ASP A 558 -28.14 3.66 -3.08
N GLU A 559 -27.38 2.57 -3.16
CA GLU A 559 -27.47 1.45 -2.21
C GLU A 559 -26.89 1.79 -0.82
N TYR A 560 -25.81 2.59 -0.76
CA TYR A 560 -25.23 3.02 0.51
C TYR A 560 -26.20 3.91 1.27
N MET A 561 -26.88 4.81 0.55
CA MET A 561 -27.85 5.76 1.12
C MET A 561 -29.28 5.21 1.17
N ASP A 562 -29.49 3.93 0.85
CA ASP A 562 -30.78 3.26 1.02
C ASP A 562 -31.21 3.25 2.50
N GLN A 563 -32.54 3.29 2.72
CA GLN A 563 -33.11 3.40 4.05
C GLN A 563 -32.66 2.25 4.98
N ALA A 564 -32.49 1.03 4.46
CA ALA A 564 -32.09 -0.13 5.23
C ALA A 564 -30.61 -0.12 5.65
N ASN A 565 -29.77 0.65 4.94
CA ASN A 565 -28.32 0.64 5.12
C ASN A 565 -27.80 1.92 5.81
N TRP A 566 -28.46 3.06 5.60
CA TRP A 566 -28.03 4.36 6.12
C TRP A 566 -28.58 4.68 7.51
N TYR A 567 -29.76 4.15 7.86
CA TYR A 567 -30.48 4.45 9.10
C TYR A 567 -30.46 3.29 10.10
N LEU A 568 -29.28 2.76 10.35
CA LEU A 568 -29.08 1.68 11.32
C LEU A 568 -29.15 2.17 12.77
N VAL A 569 -29.56 1.29 13.69
CA VAL A 569 -29.62 1.60 15.13
C VAL A 569 -28.19 1.71 15.69
N THR A 570 -27.84 2.89 16.19
CA THR A 570 -26.51 3.22 16.74
C THR A 570 -26.54 3.51 18.25
N SER A 571 -27.73 3.64 18.85
CA SER A 571 -27.90 3.91 20.29
C SER A 571 -29.22 3.35 20.84
N ILE A 572 -29.29 3.14 22.15
CA ILE A 572 -30.50 2.66 22.86
C ILE A 572 -31.51 3.81 23.07
N ASP A 573 -31.05 5.07 23.09
CA ASP A 573 -31.84 6.25 23.43
C ASP A 573 -32.77 6.73 22.29
N THR A 574 -32.95 5.96 21.21
CA THR A 574 -33.77 6.34 20.04
C THR A 574 -35.20 5.79 20.05
N GLU A 575 -35.60 5.02 21.07
CA GLU A 575 -36.98 4.51 21.22
C GLU A 575 -37.89 5.41 22.06
N GLU A 576 -38.05 6.68 21.69
CA GLU A 576 -39.20 7.50 22.14
C GLU A 576 -40.20 7.77 21.00
N SER A 577 -40.13 7.03 19.89
CA SER A 577 -41.22 6.93 18.91
C SER A 577 -41.91 5.58 19.04
N SER A 578 -43.11 5.59 19.59
CA SER A 578 -44.02 4.44 19.72
C SER A 578 -44.17 3.62 18.42
N PRO A 579 -44.33 2.28 18.50
CA PRO A 579 -44.37 1.40 17.34
C PRO A 579 -45.76 1.33 16.73
N GLU A 580 -46.13 2.33 15.95
CA GLU A 580 -47.22 2.21 14.98
C GLU A 580 -46.72 2.75 13.63
N HIS A 581 -46.94 1.99 12.55
CA HIS A 581 -46.53 2.23 11.15
C HIS A 581 -45.41 1.34 10.59
N SER A 582 -45.53 0.02 10.77
CA SER A 582 -45.21 -0.91 9.69
C SER A 582 -46.46 -1.13 8.83
N VAL A 583 -46.81 -0.17 7.97
CA VAL A 583 -47.78 -0.44 6.90
C VAL A 583 -47.04 -1.23 5.83
N GLN A 584 -47.32 -2.52 5.80
CA GLN A 584 -46.85 -3.48 4.80
C GLN A 584 -47.24 -3.01 3.40
N HIS A 585 -46.25 -2.69 2.56
CA HIS A 585 -46.39 -2.87 1.11
C HIS A 585 -45.76 -4.20 0.74
N SER A 586 -46.58 -5.25 0.79
CA SER A 586 -46.27 -6.57 0.24
C SER A 586 -46.39 -6.51 -1.29
N GLY A 587 -45.26 -6.61 -1.98
CA GLY A 587 -45.21 -6.93 -3.40
C GLY A 587 -45.45 -8.43 -3.59
N LEU A 588 -46.56 -8.78 -4.23
CA LEU A 588 -46.95 -10.13 -4.58
C LEU A 588 -45.88 -10.83 -5.45
N ALA A 589 -45.24 -11.87 -4.91
CA ALA A 589 -44.60 -12.92 -5.70
C ALA A 589 -45.35 -14.24 -5.45
N VAL A 590 -46.08 -14.67 -6.48
CA VAL A 590 -46.81 -15.93 -6.56
C VAL A 590 -45.85 -17.11 -6.52
N ARG A 591 -46.04 -18.05 -5.59
CA ARG A 591 -45.72 -19.47 -5.82
C ARG A 591 -46.67 -20.37 -5.02
N ALA A 592 -47.28 -21.30 -5.76
CA ALA A 592 -48.33 -22.20 -5.33
C ALA A 592 -47.82 -23.41 -4.53
N GLY A 593 -48.63 -23.88 -3.58
CA GLY A 593 -48.66 -25.29 -3.16
C GLY A 593 -48.69 -25.58 -1.66
N GLY A 594 -49.89 -25.71 -1.08
CA GLY A 594 -50.28 -26.87 -0.24
C GLY A 594 -49.87 -26.96 1.24
N ALA A 595 -50.82 -26.58 2.11
CA ALA A 595 -51.28 -27.24 3.34
C ALA A 595 -50.31 -27.48 4.54
N SER A 596 -50.45 -26.65 5.58
CA SER A 596 -51.15 -26.98 6.84
C SER A 596 -50.70 -26.05 7.98
N GLY A 597 -51.70 -25.45 8.65
CA GLY A 597 -51.52 -24.35 9.60
C GLY A 597 -50.78 -24.70 10.89
N SER A 598 -50.00 -23.73 11.36
CA SER A 598 -49.67 -23.54 12.77
C SER A 598 -49.49 -22.04 12.98
N ILE A 599 -50.43 -21.44 13.70
CA ILE A 599 -50.35 -20.05 14.19
C ILE A 599 -49.17 -20.01 15.16
N LEU A 600 -48.02 -19.52 14.69
CA LEU A 600 -46.89 -19.19 15.55
C LEU A 600 -46.90 -17.70 15.83
N LEU A 601 -47.18 -17.38 17.10
CA LEU A 601 -46.92 -16.10 17.73
C LEU A 601 -45.54 -15.58 17.32
N LEU A 602 -45.49 -14.36 16.79
CA LEU A 602 -44.26 -13.60 16.56
C LEU A 602 -43.48 -13.55 17.88
N SER A 603 -42.26 -14.09 17.85
CA SER A 603 -41.30 -13.92 18.94
C SER A 603 -40.84 -12.45 18.97
N PRO A 604 -40.66 -11.82 20.14
CA PRO A 604 -40.09 -10.48 20.22
C PRO A 604 -38.66 -10.51 19.69
N GLU A 605 -38.26 -9.51 18.91
CA GLU A 605 -36.90 -9.38 18.37
C GLU A 605 -35.86 -9.42 19.51
N PRO A 606 -34.69 -10.04 19.31
CA PRO A 606 -33.66 -10.12 20.34
C PRO A 606 -33.12 -8.72 20.67
N PRO A 607 -32.73 -8.45 21.93
CA PRO A 607 -32.23 -7.13 22.33
C PRO A 607 -30.94 -6.77 21.57
N VAL A 608 -30.88 -5.56 21.03
CA VAL A 608 -29.74 -5.05 20.26
C VAL A 608 -28.48 -5.02 21.16
N THR A 609 -27.48 -5.83 20.80
CA THR A 609 -26.23 -5.88 21.57
C THR A 609 -25.32 -4.69 21.25
N THR A 610 -24.45 -4.30 22.18
CA THR A 610 -23.41 -3.26 21.95
C THR A 610 -22.52 -3.58 20.74
N ARG A 611 -22.23 -4.88 20.51
CA ARG A 611 -21.53 -5.35 19.31
C ARG A 611 -22.29 -5.04 18.03
N THR A 612 -23.61 -5.18 18.03
CA THR A 612 -24.45 -4.83 16.87
C THR A 612 -24.41 -3.32 16.61
N MET A 613 -24.48 -2.49 17.65
CA MET A 613 -24.39 -1.03 17.52
C MET A 613 -23.02 -0.59 16.98
N ASN A 614 -21.93 -1.12 17.53
CA ASN A 614 -20.58 -0.89 17.01
C ASN A 614 -20.45 -1.31 15.54
N SER A 615 -21.08 -2.42 15.14
CA SER A 615 -21.08 -2.88 13.75
C SER A 615 -21.77 -1.87 12.84
N ASN A 616 -22.91 -1.34 13.30
CA ASN A 616 -23.70 -0.36 12.56
C ASN A 616 -22.95 0.97 12.44
N ILE A 617 -22.28 1.41 13.50
CA ILE A 617 -21.46 2.62 13.49
C ILE A 617 -20.35 2.49 12.45
N TRP A 618 -19.60 1.38 12.44
CA TRP A 618 -18.55 1.14 11.44
C TRP A 618 -19.10 1.04 10.02
N GLN A 619 -20.27 0.42 9.81
CA GLN A 619 -20.93 0.37 8.51
C GLN A 619 -21.17 1.77 7.95
N ILE A 620 -21.77 2.66 8.75
CA ILE A 620 -22.05 4.06 8.35
C ILE A 620 -20.74 4.81 8.07
N CYS A 621 -19.72 4.63 8.91
CA CYS A 621 -18.42 5.30 8.71
C CYS A 621 -17.74 4.85 7.41
N ILE A 622 -17.75 3.56 7.08
CA ILE A 622 -17.17 3.03 5.84
C ILE A 622 -17.93 3.54 4.61
N GLN A 623 -19.25 3.66 4.70
CA GLN A 623 -20.07 4.22 3.62
C GLN A 623 -19.77 5.71 3.43
N LEU A 624 -19.63 6.49 4.51
CA LEU A 624 -19.23 7.91 4.48
C LEU A 624 -17.83 8.10 3.87
N GLU A 625 -16.86 7.27 4.26
CA GLU A 625 -15.53 7.24 3.62
C GLU A 625 -15.65 6.90 2.12
N GLY A 626 -16.59 6.02 1.77
CA GLY A 626 -16.92 5.69 0.38
C GLY A 626 -17.41 6.91 -0.41
N VAL A 627 -18.34 7.67 0.14
CA VAL A 627 -18.82 8.92 -0.49
C VAL A 627 -17.67 9.91 -0.72
N GLY A 628 -16.77 10.07 0.27
CA GLY A 628 -15.58 10.90 0.12
C GLY A 628 -14.64 10.39 -0.98
N CYS A 629 -14.43 9.08 -1.04
CA CYS A 629 -13.69 8.41 -2.11
C CYS A 629 -14.33 8.64 -3.48
N PHE A 630 -15.66 8.57 -3.60
CA PHE A 630 -16.38 8.78 -4.86
C PHE A 630 -16.23 10.22 -5.34
N ALA A 631 -16.26 11.19 -4.42
CA ALA A 631 -15.97 12.58 -4.73
C ALA A 631 -14.54 12.74 -5.24
N ALA A 632 -13.54 12.18 -4.54
CA ALA A 632 -12.14 12.22 -4.96
C ALA A 632 -11.90 11.58 -6.35
N VAL A 633 -12.63 10.51 -6.66
CA VAL A 633 -12.56 9.78 -7.93
C VAL A 633 -13.19 10.56 -9.09
N LEU A 634 -14.39 11.13 -8.91
CA LEU A 634 -15.10 11.87 -9.97
C LEU A 634 -14.69 13.35 -10.06
N GLY A 635 -14.02 13.88 -9.04
CA GLY A 635 -13.62 15.28 -8.95
C GLY A 635 -14.81 16.22 -9.14
N LYS A 636 -14.72 17.12 -10.11
CA LYS A 636 -15.77 18.12 -10.40
C LYS A 636 -17.08 17.51 -10.89
N GLU A 637 -17.07 16.31 -11.47
CA GLU A 637 -18.30 15.67 -11.95
C GLU A 637 -19.19 15.19 -10.80
N PHE A 638 -18.63 15.02 -9.59
CA PHE A 638 -19.39 14.70 -8.39
C PHE A 638 -20.40 15.80 -8.02
N ARG A 639 -20.24 17.04 -8.53
CA ARG A 639 -21.21 18.13 -8.33
C ARG A 639 -22.63 17.74 -8.77
N LEU A 640 -22.77 16.89 -9.78
CA LEU A 640 -24.06 16.39 -10.25
C LEU A 640 -24.76 15.44 -9.26
N LEU A 641 -24.00 14.86 -8.33
CA LEU A 641 -24.48 13.93 -7.30
C LEU A 641 -24.67 14.61 -5.93
N LEU A 642 -24.34 15.91 -5.80
CA LEU A 642 -24.52 16.64 -4.54
C LEU A 642 -25.99 16.69 -4.10
N LEU A 643 -26.92 16.78 -5.04
CA LEU A 643 -28.35 16.80 -4.74
C LEU A 643 -28.80 15.55 -3.96
N SER A 644 -28.22 14.38 -4.26
CA SER A 644 -28.52 13.13 -3.54
C SER A 644 -27.61 12.90 -2.34
N ALA A 645 -26.35 13.33 -2.37
CA ALA A 645 -25.35 13.00 -1.34
C ALA A 645 -25.20 14.03 -0.22
N LEU A 646 -25.35 15.33 -0.50
CA LEU A 646 -24.98 16.38 0.46
C LEU A 646 -25.91 16.42 1.68
N TYR A 647 -27.22 16.31 1.46
CA TYR A 647 -28.20 16.31 2.56
C TYR A 647 -28.00 15.12 3.52
N PRO A 648 -27.90 13.85 3.05
CA PRO A 648 -27.64 12.72 3.94
C PRO A 648 -26.31 12.79 4.69
N VAL A 649 -25.25 13.33 4.08
CA VAL A 649 -23.95 13.49 4.75
C VAL A 649 -24.03 14.57 5.84
N LEU A 650 -24.72 15.69 5.58
CA LEU A 650 -24.97 16.75 6.58
C LEU A 650 -25.80 16.23 7.76
N GLU A 651 -26.73 15.30 7.52
CA GLU A 651 -27.47 14.63 8.58
C GLU A 651 -26.51 13.86 9.51
N LYS A 652 -25.60 13.06 8.95
CA LYS A 652 -24.61 12.29 9.73
C LYS A 652 -23.57 13.15 10.44
N ALA A 653 -23.23 14.32 9.90
CA ALA A 653 -22.38 15.28 10.60
C ALA A 653 -23.01 15.81 11.92
N GLY A 654 -24.34 15.71 12.04
CA GLY A 654 -25.12 16.13 13.22
C GLY A 654 -25.44 14.99 14.19
N ASP A 655 -24.94 13.78 13.94
CA ASP A 655 -25.16 12.59 14.75
C ASP A 655 -24.58 12.76 16.18
N ARG A 656 -25.15 12.02 17.14
CA ARG A 656 -24.71 12.04 18.55
C ARG A 656 -23.42 11.24 18.76
N THR A 657 -23.20 10.24 17.92
CA THR A 657 -22.01 9.37 17.93
C THR A 657 -20.82 10.15 17.38
N LEU A 658 -19.79 10.36 18.19
CA LEU A 658 -18.64 11.17 17.79
C LEU A 658 -17.99 10.65 16.51
N LEU A 659 -17.75 9.34 16.43
CA LEU A 659 -17.10 8.70 15.28
C LEU A 659 -17.85 8.95 13.96
N ILE A 660 -19.19 8.86 13.97
CA ILE A 660 -20.01 9.14 12.78
C ILE A 660 -19.88 10.62 12.40
N SER A 661 -20.01 11.51 13.39
CA SER A 661 -19.93 12.96 13.14
C SER A 661 -18.56 13.40 12.62
N GLU A 662 -17.46 12.86 13.17
CA GLU A 662 -16.09 13.15 12.73
C GLU A 662 -15.85 12.62 11.31
N THR A 663 -16.31 11.40 11.02
CA THR A 663 -16.17 10.80 9.70
C THR A 663 -16.96 11.59 8.66
N ALA A 664 -18.20 11.97 8.95
CA ALA A 664 -19.03 12.77 8.06
C ALA A 664 -18.46 14.17 7.79
N LEU A 665 -17.87 14.83 8.81
CA LEU A 665 -17.16 16.10 8.61
C LEU A 665 -15.90 15.92 7.75
N GLY A 666 -15.17 14.82 7.91
CA GLY A 666 -14.07 14.44 7.02
C GLY A 666 -14.55 14.25 5.58
N THR A 667 -15.64 13.51 5.37
CA THR A 667 -16.28 13.34 4.06
C THR A 667 -16.70 14.66 3.42
N LEU A 668 -17.23 15.62 4.19
CA LEU A 668 -17.56 16.96 3.68
C LEU A 668 -16.32 17.74 3.23
N ALA A 669 -15.21 17.61 3.96
CA ALA A 669 -13.94 18.20 3.56
C ALA A 669 -13.41 17.56 2.26
N ASP A 670 -13.49 16.24 2.13
CA ASP A 670 -13.10 15.51 0.92
C ASP A 670 -13.96 15.92 -0.30
N ILE A 671 -15.29 16.03 -0.12
CA ILE A 671 -16.21 16.53 -1.16
C ILE A 671 -15.84 17.96 -1.56
N CYS A 672 -15.56 18.82 -0.57
CA CYS A 672 -15.17 20.22 -0.81
C CYS A 672 -13.91 20.30 -1.67
N GLU A 673 -12.84 19.60 -1.29
CA GLU A 673 -11.57 19.56 -2.01
C GLU A 673 -11.76 19.00 -3.43
N ALA A 674 -12.41 17.84 -3.56
CA ALA A 674 -12.56 17.17 -4.84
C ALA A 674 -13.45 17.92 -5.84
N CYS A 675 -14.52 18.56 -5.36
CA CYS A 675 -15.39 19.38 -6.19
C CYS A 675 -14.80 20.77 -6.48
N GLY A 676 -13.69 21.16 -5.84
CA GLY A 676 -13.03 22.44 -6.03
C GLY A 676 -13.76 23.63 -5.39
N TYR A 677 -14.31 23.44 -4.19
CA TYR A 677 -14.81 24.52 -3.35
C TYR A 677 -13.71 24.98 -2.38
N ASP A 678 -13.68 26.29 -2.09
CA ASP A 678 -12.63 26.87 -1.23
C ASP A 678 -12.78 26.52 0.25
N SER A 679 -14.00 26.20 0.70
CA SER A 679 -14.31 25.84 2.07
C SER A 679 -15.66 25.11 2.16
N VAL A 680 -15.85 24.33 3.23
CA VAL A 680 -17.12 23.66 3.54
C VAL A 680 -18.27 24.68 3.66
N GLN A 681 -17.97 25.89 4.16
CA GLN A 681 -18.91 27.01 4.21
C GLN A 681 -19.44 27.40 2.83
N ARG A 682 -18.56 27.55 1.84
CA ARG A 682 -19.00 27.84 0.46
C ARG A 682 -19.76 26.68 -0.17
N LEU A 683 -19.34 25.44 0.09
CA LEU A 683 -20.06 24.25 -0.37
C LEU A 683 -21.52 24.28 0.12
N ILE A 684 -21.76 24.60 1.39
CA ILE A 684 -23.12 24.66 1.94
C ILE A 684 -23.89 25.85 1.38
N ASN A 685 -23.30 27.05 1.36
CA ASN A 685 -23.97 28.27 0.91
C ASN A 685 -24.36 28.22 -0.58
N GLU A 686 -23.53 27.65 -1.45
CA GLU A 686 -23.86 27.53 -2.88
C GLU A 686 -24.93 26.45 -3.17
N ASN A 687 -25.21 25.58 -2.20
CA ASN A 687 -26.17 24.48 -2.31
C ASN A 687 -27.36 24.64 -1.34
N SER A 688 -27.54 25.80 -0.72
CA SER A 688 -28.51 26.01 0.35
C SER A 688 -29.97 25.95 -0.12
N ASP A 689 -30.24 26.23 -1.40
CA ASP A 689 -31.58 26.28 -1.99
C ASP A 689 -32.36 24.95 -1.84
N TYR A 690 -31.78 23.83 -2.25
CA TYR A 690 -32.43 22.52 -2.10
C TYR A 690 -32.28 21.96 -0.68
N LEU A 691 -31.21 22.31 0.04
CA LEU A 691 -31.02 21.88 1.42
C LEU A 691 -32.08 22.47 2.36
N VAL A 692 -32.34 23.77 2.24
CA VAL A 692 -33.38 24.48 3.01
C VAL A 692 -34.77 23.95 2.67
N ASN A 693 -35.06 23.71 1.38
CA ASN A 693 -36.32 23.10 0.98
C ASN A 693 -36.50 21.69 1.59
N GLY A 694 -35.44 20.87 1.58
CA GLY A 694 -35.44 19.55 2.22
C GLY A 694 -35.68 19.63 3.74
N ILE A 695 -35.05 20.60 4.41
CA ILE A 695 -35.27 20.85 5.83
C ILE A 695 -36.73 21.28 6.08
N SER A 696 -37.27 22.24 5.33
CA SER A 696 -38.65 22.72 5.52
C SER A 696 -39.68 21.59 5.35
N LEU A 697 -39.52 20.74 4.33
CA LEU A 697 -40.41 19.60 4.10
C LEU A 697 -40.36 18.58 5.24
N ASN A 698 -39.16 18.27 5.75
CA ASN A 698 -38.97 17.28 6.80
C ASN A 698 -39.29 17.83 8.20
N LEU A 699 -39.13 19.14 8.44
CA LEU A 699 -39.53 19.79 9.69
C LEU A 699 -41.04 19.88 9.86
N ARG A 700 -41.82 19.97 8.77
CA ARG A 700 -43.29 19.85 8.86
C ARG A 700 -43.76 18.49 9.42
N GLN A 701 -42.87 17.49 9.43
CA GLN A 701 -43.08 16.17 10.02
C GLN A 701 -42.28 15.95 11.33
N LEU A 702 -41.86 17.04 12.00
CA LEU A 702 -41.03 17.06 13.22
C LEU A 702 -41.43 16.05 14.29
N ALA A 703 -42.73 15.76 14.41
CA ALA A 703 -43.25 14.78 15.35
C ALA A 703 -42.71 13.35 15.14
N HIS A 704 -42.21 13.02 13.95
CA HIS A 704 -41.79 11.67 13.55
C HIS A 704 -40.32 11.59 13.08
N GLN A 705 -39.61 12.71 12.84
CA GLN A 705 -38.22 12.72 12.35
C GLN A 705 -37.32 13.75 13.06
N PRO A 706 -36.59 13.38 14.13
CA PRO A 706 -35.63 14.27 14.80
C PRO A 706 -34.37 14.58 13.98
N ARG A 707 -34.28 14.10 12.74
CA ARG A 707 -33.09 14.16 11.87
C ARG A 707 -32.96 15.47 11.11
N ALA A 708 -34.06 16.08 10.67
CA ALA A 708 -34.04 17.39 10.02
C ALA A 708 -33.47 18.49 10.92
N SER A 709 -33.70 18.38 12.23
CA SER A 709 -33.11 19.26 13.24
C SER A 709 -31.57 19.18 13.30
N GLN A 710 -30.99 18.03 12.95
CA GLN A 710 -29.54 17.80 12.96
C GLN A 710 -28.88 18.42 11.72
N VAL A 711 -29.53 18.33 10.56
CA VAL A 711 -29.08 18.99 9.32
C VAL A 711 -29.08 20.50 9.49
N LEU A 712 -30.15 21.06 10.10
CA LEU A 712 -30.23 22.48 10.40
C LEU A 712 -29.11 22.91 11.37
N ASP A 713 -28.88 22.14 12.44
CA ASP A 713 -27.80 22.37 13.41
C ASP A 713 -26.40 22.35 12.74
N THR A 714 -26.13 21.42 11.83
CA THR A 714 -24.84 21.35 11.11
C THR A 714 -24.68 22.47 10.10
N MET A 715 -25.73 22.79 9.34
CA MET A 715 -25.70 23.91 8.40
C MET A 715 -25.42 25.23 9.11
N LEU A 716 -26.10 25.52 10.22
CA LEU A 716 -25.91 26.76 10.98
C LEU A 716 -24.49 26.89 11.56
N ARG A 717 -23.89 25.78 12.02
CA ARG A 717 -22.52 25.78 12.60
C ARG A 717 -21.40 25.95 11.57
N HIS A 718 -21.63 25.50 10.34
CA HIS A 718 -20.60 25.49 9.29
C HIS A 718 -20.83 26.53 8.18
N SER A 719 -21.82 27.42 8.35
CA SER A 719 -22.16 28.51 7.43
C SER A 719 -21.95 29.88 8.06
N ASP A 720 -22.29 30.95 7.32
CA ASP A 720 -22.20 32.35 7.76
C ASP A 720 -23.56 33.07 7.74
N ALA A 721 -23.53 34.37 8.08
CA ALA A 721 -24.68 35.26 8.09
C ALA A 721 -25.47 35.30 6.75
N SER A 722 -24.88 34.88 5.63
CA SER A 722 -25.58 34.85 4.32
C SER A 722 -26.67 33.79 4.26
N LEU A 723 -26.63 32.78 5.14
CA LEU A 723 -27.64 31.73 5.24
C LEU A 723 -28.92 32.20 5.96
N LEU A 724 -28.83 33.22 6.82
CA LEU A 724 -29.95 33.66 7.67
C LEU A 724 -31.23 33.98 6.87
N PRO A 725 -31.20 34.76 5.77
CA PRO A 725 -32.40 35.08 5.01
C PRO A 725 -33.07 33.86 4.35
N LEU A 726 -32.31 32.78 4.12
CA LEU A 726 -32.82 31.56 3.51
C LEU A 726 -33.47 30.64 4.55
N VAL A 727 -33.04 30.72 5.80
CA VAL A 727 -33.45 29.81 6.88
C VAL A 727 -34.46 30.47 7.83
N GLU A 728 -34.70 31.77 7.71
CA GLU A 728 -35.63 32.55 8.55
C GLU A 728 -37.04 31.95 8.60
N ASP A 729 -37.63 31.65 7.43
CA ASP A 729 -38.95 31.02 7.33
C ASP A 729 -38.98 29.65 8.02
N VAL A 730 -37.90 28.89 7.90
CA VAL A 730 -37.77 27.56 8.53
C VAL A 730 -37.68 27.68 10.04
N ILE A 731 -36.99 28.70 10.57
CA ILE A 731 -36.90 28.92 12.02
C ILE A 731 -38.25 29.40 12.56
N GLN A 732 -38.97 30.25 11.82
CA GLN A 732 -40.33 30.65 12.19
C GLN A 732 -41.30 29.46 12.19
N ASP A 733 -41.19 28.54 11.24
CA ASP A 733 -41.91 27.26 11.26
C ASP A 733 -41.60 26.45 12.53
N VAL A 734 -40.33 26.36 12.94
CA VAL A 734 -39.89 25.69 14.20
C VAL A 734 -40.48 26.38 15.44
N LEU A 735 -40.51 27.72 15.48
CA LEU A 735 -41.09 28.48 16.59
C LEU A 735 -42.60 28.27 16.67
N SER A 736 -43.30 28.29 15.54
CA SER A 736 -44.74 28.03 15.48
C SER A 736 -45.09 26.58 15.86
N ALA A 737 -44.21 25.62 15.57
CA ALA A 737 -44.36 24.22 15.97
C ALA A 737 -44.10 24.02 17.48
N LEU A 738 -43.13 24.73 18.06
CA LEU A 738 -42.94 24.78 19.51
C LEU A 738 -44.20 25.31 20.20
N ASP A 739 -44.81 26.37 19.64
CA ASP A 739 -46.04 26.96 20.16
C ASP A 739 -47.23 25.96 20.21
N GLN A 740 -47.22 24.96 19.32
CA GLN A 740 -48.25 23.92 19.24
C GLN A 740 -47.96 22.67 20.09
N SER A 741 -46.71 22.48 20.56
CA SER A 741 -46.23 21.19 21.12
C SER A 741 -45.41 21.31 22.42
N TYR A 742 -45.82 22.23 23.31
CA TYR A 742 -45.13 22.54 24.57
C TYR A 742 -44.80 21.35 25.50
N ASN A 743 -45.56 20.24 25.48
CA ASN A 743 -45.47 19.21 26.53
C ASN A 743 -44.72 17.92 26.15
N SER A 744 -44.59 17.57 24.87
CA SER A 744 -44.03 16.25 24.47
C SER A 744 -42.69 16.34 23.73
N GLN A 745 -42.36 17.47 23.11
CA GLN A 745 -41.18 17.59 22.23
C GLN A 745 -40.30 18.82 22.49
N ALA A 746 -40.56 19.58 23.56
CA ALA A 746 -39.86 20.82 23.90
C ALA A 746 -38.32 20.67 23.93
N SER A 747 -37.79 19.51 24.34
CA SER A 747 -36.35 19.24 24.38
C SER A 747 -35.68 19.23 23.00
N THR A 748 -36.37 18.74 21.96
CA THR A 748 -35.88 18.69 20.58
C THR A 748 -35.89 20.09 19.96
N PHE A 749 -36.97 20.85 20.16
CA PHE A 749 -37.09 22.23 19.71
C PHE A 749 -36.05 23.14 20.38
N LEU A 750 -35.86 23.04 21.69
CA LEU A 750 -34.86 23.82 22.42
C LEU A 750 -33.42 23.57 21.95
N ARG A 751 -33.11 22.35 21.49
CA ARG A 751 -31.81 22.07 20.87
C ARG A 751 -31.63 22.85 19.57
N VAL A 752 -32.66 22.93 18.73
CA VAL A 752 -32.64 23.72 17.49
C VAL A 752 -32.48 25.20 17.82
N LEU A 753 -33.26 25.73 18.75
CA LEU A 753 -33.18 27.14 19.17
C LEU A 753 -31.83 27.49 19.75
N HIS A 754 -31.24 26.62 20.57
CA HIS A 754 -29.88 26.78 21.06
C HIS A 754 -28.86 26.83 19.91
N SER A 755 -28.99 25.95 18.90
CA SER A 755 -28.11 25.99 17.72
C SER A 755 -28.24 27.29 16.94
N VAL A 756 -29.48 27.76 16.71
CA VAL A 756 -29.74 29.03 16.02
C VAL A 756 -29.12 30.17 16.79
N MET A 757 -29.38 30.29 18.09
CA MET A 757 -28.82 31.36 18.91
C MET A 757 -27.29 31.29 18.99
N THR A 758 -26.70 30.09 19.05
CA THR A 758 -25.24 29.92 19.01
C THR A 758 -24.66 30.41 17.69
N ALA A 759 -25.31 30.07 16.57
CA ALA A 759 -24.89 30.52 15.24
C ALA A 759 -25.03 32.05 15.09
N LEU A 760 -26.10 32.67 15.61
CA LEU A 760 -26.24 34.12 15.60
C LEU A 760 -25.15 34.82 16.42
N VAL A 761 -24.81 34.29 17.61
CA VAL A 761 -23.67 34.80 18.39
C VAL A 761 -22.36 34.62 17.63
N GLN A 762 -22.16 33.51 16.92
CA GLN A 762 -20.95 33.30 16.11
C GLN A 762 -20.87 34.25 14.91
N TRP A 763 -22.00 34.53 14.25
CA TRP A 763 -22.07 35.36 13.06
C TRP A 763 -22.03 36.86 13.36
N PHE A 764 -22.61 37.29 14.49
CA PHE A 764 -22.84 38.70 14.81
C PHE A 764 -22.31 39.13 16.19
N GLY A 765 -21.91 38.19 17.05
CA GLY A 765 -21.59 38.42 18.47
C GLY A 765 -20.13 38.78 18.78
N MET A 766 -19.31 39.10 17.79
CA MET A 766 -18.00 39.72 18.02
C MET A 766 -18.00 41.16 17.51
N PRO A 767 -17.75 42.17 18.36
CA PRO A 767 -17.03 43.34 17.90
C PRO A 767 -15.63 42.85 17.55
N SER A 768 -15.30 42.79 16.25
CA SER A 768 -13.92 42.56 15.83
C SER A 768 -13.02 43.54 16.57
N ALA A 769 -11.95 43.02 17.18
CA ALA A 769 -10.88 43.81 17.78
C ALA A 769 -10.10 44.68 16.76
N GLU A 770 -10.59 44.81 15.53
CA GLU A 770 -9.96 45.55 14.43
C GLU A 770 -10.52 46.98 14.24
N GLU A 771 -11.66 47.35 14.84
CA GLU A 771 -12.20 48.73 14.67
C GLU A 771 -11.57 49.80 15.60
N HIS A 772 -10.67 49.40 16.50
CA HIS A 772 -9.90 50.37 17.32
C HIS A 772 -8.54 50.78 16.72
N GLN A 773 -8.14 50.26 15.55
CA GLN A 773 -6.84 50.56 14.94
C GLN A 773 -6.83 51.68 13.87
N GLN A 774 -7.98 52.30 13.57
CA GLN A 774 -8.07 53.44 12.62
C GLN A 774 -8.43 54.79 13.26
N ARG A 775 -8.59 54.88 14.59
CA ARG A 775 -8.82 56.16 15.29
C ARG A 775 -7.73 56.58 16.27
N GLN A 776 -6.60 55.86 16.32
CA GLN A 776 -5.43 56.24 17.14
C GLN A 776 -4.12 56.19 16.33
N THR A 777 -4.06 56.98 15.26
CA THR A 777 -2.79 57.55 14.80
C THR A 777 -2.83 59.06 15.06
N ASP A 778 -2.85 59.45 16.33
CA ASP A 778 -2.04 60.59 16.73
C ASP A 778 -1.75 60.55 18.24
N LYS A 779 -0.46 60.67 18.56
CA LYS A 779 0.15 60.82 19.90
C LYS A 779 0.35 59.57 20.75
N GLY A 780 1.50 58.93 20.53
CA GLY A 780 2.64 59.07 21.45
C GLY A 780 2.65 58.26 22.76
N GLN A 781 3.30 57.10 22.69
CA GLN A 781 4.28 56.55 23.67
C GLN A 781 3.97 56.64 25.17
N SER A 782 3.80 55.48 25.83
CA SER A 782 4.84 54.90 26.72
C SER A 782 4.33 53.77 27.63
N ARG A 783 5.16 52.73 27.73
CA ARG A 783 5.35 51.75 28.82
C ARG A 783 4.50 50.47 28.85
N ALA A 784 5.23 49.39 28.58
CA ALA A 784 4.94 48.00 28.90
C ALA A 784 4.69 47.74 30.40
N ARG A 785 3.71 46.87 30.69
CA ARG A 785 3.91 45.71 31.58
C ARG A 785 2.74 44.73 31.47
N SER A 786 3.13 43.46 31.50
CA SER A 786 2.36 42.21 31.55
C SER A 786 1.32 42.17 32.67
N GLN A 787 0.15 41.58 32.39
CA GLN A 787 -0.72 40.84 33.32
C GLN A 787 -1.80 40.15 32.47
N GLU A 788 -1.69 38.84 32.24
CA GLU A 788 -2.36 37.79 33.02
C GLU A 788 -3.88 37.86 32.92
N GLN A 789 -4.43 36.79 32.32
CA GLN A 789 -5.85 36.47 32.27
C GLN A 789 -6.43 36.50 33.70
N GLN A 790 -7.29 37.47 33.99
CA GLN A 790 -8.15 37.44 35.15
C GLN A 790 -9.56 37.07 34.71
N GLU A 791 -9.95 35.84 35.04
CA GLU A 791 -11.34 35.46 35.23
C GLU A 791 -12.03 36.54 36.05
N VAL A 792 -13.15 37.07 35.53
CA VAL A 792 -14.00 38.04 36.23
C VAL A 792 -14.62 37.34 37.43
N THR A 793 -13.89 37.35 38.54
CA THR A 793 -14.43 36.97 39.84
C THR A 793 -15.00 38.25 40.42
N MET A 794 -16.32 38.46 40.31
CA MET A 794 -17.03 39.57 40.96
C MET A 794 -16.58 39.64 42.41
N THR A 795 -15.93 40.74 42.80
CA THR A 795 -15.41 40.87 44.15
C THR A 795 -16.54 41.16 45.12
N ARG A 796 -16.43 40.68 46.37
CA ARG A 796 -17.43 40.88 47.43
C ARG A 796 -17.88 42.35 47.57
N GLN A 797 -16.98 43.28 47.26
CA GLN A 797 -17.22 44.73 47.34
C GLN A 797 -18.09 45.27 46.20
N GLU A 798 -18.05 44.67 45.02
CA GLU A 798 -18.90 45.07 43.88
C GLU A 798 -20.33 44.57 44.06
N VAL A 799 -20.47 43.34 44.59
CA VAL A 799 -21.76 42.79 44.99
C VAL A 799 -22.39 43.62 46.12
N GLU A 800 -21.59 44.01 47.12
CA GLU A 800 -22.04 44.86 48.22
C GLU A 800 -22.47 46.26 47.74
N ARG A 801 -21.74 46.85 46.78
CA ARG A 801 -22.15 48.12 46.14
C ARG A 801 -23.43 47.98 45.32
N PHE A 802 -23.59 46.90 44.57
CA PHE A 802 -24.80 46.66 43.80
C PHE A 802 -26.03 46.52 44.71
N PHE A 803 -25.91 45.78 45.82
CA PHE A 803 -27.01 45.67 46.79
C PHE A 803 -27.29 46.97 47.54
N LEU A 804 -26.27 47.77 47.86
CA LEU A 804 -26.47 49.10 48.47
C LEU A 804 -27.17 50.07 47.50
N ASP A 805 -26.80 50.05 46.22
CA ASP A 805 -27.45 50.86 45.19
C ASP A 805 -28.88 50.40 44.92
N TYR A 806 -29.11 49.09 44.89
CA TYR A 806 -30.46 48.52 44.78
C TYR A 806 -31.35 48.85 45.98
N VAL A 807 -30.82 48.80 47.21
CA VAL A 807 -31.56 49.21 48.42
C VAL A 807 -31.85 50.71 48.39
N SER A 808 -30.91 51.54 47.94
CA SER A 808 -31.12 52.98 47.78
C SER A 808 -32.20 53.28 46.75
N GLN A 809 -32.16 52.63 45.58
CA GLN A 809 -33.18 52.79 44.54
C GLN A 809 -34.54 52.24 44.96
N LYS A 810 -34.57 51.15 45.73
CA LYS A 810 -35.80 50.60 46.31
C LYS A 810 -36.40 51.54 47.36
N GLN A 811 -35.58 52.15 48.22
CA GLN A 811 -36.04 53.15 49.21
C GLN A 811 -36.59 54.41 48.53
N ILE A 812 -35.95 54.86 47.45
CA ILE A 812 -36.46 55.96 46.61
C ILE A 812 -37.79 55.58 45.94
N ALA A 813 -37.92 54.33 45.44
CA ALA A 813 -39.15 53.84 44.80
C ALA A 813 -40.30 53.56 45.81
N GLU A 814 -39.99 53.23 47.06
CA GLU A 814 -40.95 53.03 48.15
C GLU A 814 -41.34 54.34 48.87
N GLY A 815 -40.71 55.47 48.50
CA GLY A 815 -41.11 56.82 48.90
C GLY A 815 -40.42 57.40 50.15
N ASP A 816 -39.37 56.76 50.66
CA ASP A 816 -38.57 57.30 51.77
C ASP A 816 -37.43 58.16 51.21
N LEU A 817 -37.68 59.46 51.11
CA LEU A 817 -36.66 60.48 50.82
C LEU A 817 -35.98 60.89 52.15
N PRO A 818 -34.65 60.83 52.28
CA PRO A 818 -33.97 61.41 53.43
C PRO A 818 -34.03 62.95 53.35
N ASP A 819 -34.61 63.56 54.40
CA ASP A 819 -34.72 65.00 54.60
C ASP A 819 -33.36 65.70 54.46
N LEU A 820 -33.19 66.47 53.38
CA LEU A 820 -32.23 67.56 53.30
C LEU A 820 -33.00 68.83 52.93
N GLU A 821 -33.31 69.55 54.01
CA GLU A 821 -33.72 70.96 54.16
C GLU A 821 -34.01 71.75 52.87
N GLU A 822 -35.30 72.12 52.75
CA GLU A 822 -35.90 73.03 51.80
C GLU A 822 -35.40 74.49 51.98
N GLU A 823 -35.01 75.15 50.90
CA GLU A 823 -35.25 76.58 50.69
C GLU A 823 -36.00 76.75 49.35
N GLU A 824 -37.31 77.01 49.45
CA GLU A 824 -38.17 77.40 48.32
C GLU A 824 -37.94 78.87 47.93
N ALA A 825 -37.92 79.13 46.62
CA ALA A 825 -38.63 80.26 46.02
C ALA A 825 -38.84 80.04 44.51
N ASP A 826 -40.12 79.94 44.15
CA ASP A 826 -40.69 79.85 42.81
C ASP A 826 -40.20 80.93 41.81
N GLU A 827 -39.96 80.51 40.56
CA GLU A 827 -40.47 81.19 39.35
C GLU A 827 -40.50 80.20 38.16
N VAL A 828 -41.70 79.92 37.64
CA VAL A 828 -41.99 79.14 36.43
C VAL A 828 -43.01 79.96 35.61
N PRO A 829 -43.15 79.88 34.27
CA PRO A 829 -42.27 79.44 33.17
C PRO A 829 -42.17 80.47 32.02
N LEU A 830 -41.22 80.30 31.09
CA LEU A 830 -41.43 80.72 29.69
C LEU A 830 -41.21 79.55 28.73
N ALA A 831 -42.32 79.00 28.26
CA ALA A 831 -42.41 78.08 27.14
C ALA A 831 -42.03 78.77 25.82
N LYS A 832 -41.32 78.04 24.95
CA LYS A 832 -41.39 78.12 23.48
C LYS A 832 -41.05 76.74 22.90
N PRO A 833 -41.62 76.38 21.75
CA PRO A 833 -42.59 75.30 21.66
C PRO A 833 -42.00 73.99 21.15
N GLU A 834 -42.64 72.88 21.53
CA GLU A 834 -42.58 71.64 20.75
C GLU A 834 -43.08 71.91 19.32
N PRO A 835 -42.44 71.34 18.29
CA PRO A 835 -43.14 70.73 17.21
C PRO A 835 -43.38 69.25 17.56
N ASN A 836 -44.66 68.93 17.66
CA ASN A 836 -45.19 67.58 17.66
C ASN A 836 -44.57 66.70 16.57
N SER A 837 -44.35 65.43 16.94
CA SER A 837 -44.52 64.25 16.10
C SER A 837 -44.06 64.37 14.65
N ASP A 838 -42.84 63.95 14.38
CA ASP A 838 -42.59 63.14 13.21
C ASP A 838 -41.85 61.88 13.67
N THR A 839 -42.53 60.75 13.48
CA THR A 839 -42.00 59.40 13.38
C THR A 839 -40.50 59.35 13.04
N GLU A 840 -39.62 59.31 14.04
CA GLU A 840 -38.37 58.58 13.88
C GLU A 840 -38.78 57.12 13.87
N GLY A 841 -39.03 56.60 12.67
CA GLY A 841 -39.29 55.18 12.49
C GLY A 841 -38.17 54.43 13.19
N GLU A 842 -38.54 53.63 14.21
CA GLU A 842 -37.67 52.59 14.73
C GLU A 842 -37.05 51.92 13.51
N ALA A 843 -35.73 52.07 13.33
CA ALA A 843 -35.05 51.36 12.27
C ALA A 843 -35.46 49.89 12.41
N PRO A 844 -36.07 49.28 11.38
CA PRO A 844 -36.62 47.95 11.50
C PRO A 844 -35.51 47.05 12.01
N MET A 845 -35.75 46.46 13.17
CA MET A 845 -34.76 45.69 13.91
C MET A 845 -34.14 44.66 12.95
N PRO A 846 -32.80 44.49 12.91
CA PRO A 846 -32.19 43.47 12.07
C PRO A 846 -32.84 42.10 12.30
N SER A 847 -33.03 41.29 11.25
CA SER A 847 -33.74 40.00 11.34
C SER A 847 -33.17 39.08 12.41
N HIS A 848 -31.85 39.06 12.62
CA HIS A 848 -31.20 38.31 13.69
C HIS A 848 -31.62 38.75 15.11
N ALA A 849 -31.84 40.04 15.33
CA ALA A 849 -32.27 40.59 16.61
C ALA A 849 -33.78 40.39 16.83
N GLN A 850 -34.60 40.46 15.78
CA GLN A 850 -36.03 40.10 15.84
C GLN A 850 -36.19 38.63 16.24
N LEU A 851 -35.43 37.76 15.60
CA LEU A 851 -35.44 36.33 15.90
C LEU A 851 -34.99 36.01 17.33
N ALA A 852 -33.96 36.71 17.84
CA ALA A 852 -33.52 36.55 19.23
C ALA A 852 -34.59 36.98 20.24
N ARG A 853 -35.33 38.05 19.94
CA ARG A 853 -36.48 38.50 20.74
C ARG A 853 -37.60 37.46 20.72
N ASP A 854 -37.95 36.93 19.56
CA ASP A 854 -38.99 35.91 19.38
C ASP A 854 -38.68 34.61 20.15
N VAL A 855 -37.41 34.20 20.17
CA VAL A 855 -36.93 33.06 20.97
C VAL A 855 -36.98 33.35 22.46
N MET A 856 -36.49 34.53 22.89
CA MET A 856 -36.48 34.92 24.30
C MET A 856 -37.88 34.95 24.89
N GLU A 857 -38.89 35.45 24.15
CA GLU A 857 -40.29 35.50 24.60
C GLU A 857 -40.87 34.09 24.85
N ARG A 858 -40.61 33.13 23.95
CA ARG A 858 -41.09 31.75 24.09
C ARG A 858 -40.34 30.97 25.17
N CYS A 859 -39.06 31.26 25.39
CA CYS A 859 -38.26 30.64 26.46
C CYS A 859 -38.77 31.00 27.86
N ILE A 860 -39.41 32.16 28.07
CA ILE A 860 -39.99 32.56 29.38
C ILE A 860 -40.97 31.51 29.90
N HIS A 861 -41.83 31.00 29.01
CA HIS A 861 -42.86 30.04 29.38
C HIS A 861 -42.29 28.65 29.74
N LEU A 862 -41.17 28.27 29.15
CA LEU A 862 -40.50 26.98 29.36
C LEU A 862 -39.61 26.94 30.62
N LEU A 863 -39.30 28.09 31.23
CA LEU A 863 -38.56 28.14 32.50
C LEU A 863 -39.32 27.45 33.65
N SER A 864 -40.65 27.39 33.56
CA SER A 864 -41.52 26.76 34.56
C SER A 864 -41.75 25.26 34.34
N ASP A 865 -41.12 24.65 33.32
CA ASP A 865 -41.35 23.25 32.95
C ASP A 865 -40.95 22.26 34.06
N GLY A 866 -41.64 21.12 34.14
CA GLY A 866 -41.38 20.09 35.15
C GLY A 866 -40.02 19.40 35.01
N SER A 867 -39.43 19.37 33.82
CA SER A 867 -38.16 18.70 33.53
C SER A 867 -36.94 19.59 33.81
N LEU A 868 -36.06 19.15 34.70
CA LEU A 868 -34.79 19.84 35.00
C LEU A 868 -33.92 20.02 33.73
N ARG A 869 -33.91 19.04 32.82
CA ARG A 869 -33.14 19.10 31.58
C ARG A 869 -33.63 20.21 30.65
N VAL A 870 -34.94 20.41 30.58
CA VAL A 870 -35.58 21.47 29.79
C VAL A 870 -35.23 22.82 30.40
N ARG A 871 -35.42 22.99 31.72
CA ARG A 871 -35.08 24.24 32.43
C ARG A 871 -33.62 24.66 32.25
N LEU A 872 -32.68 23.74 32.40
CA LEU A 872 -31.24 24.01 32.19
C LEU A 872 -30.94 24.44 30.75
N LYS A 873 -31.57 23.81 29.75
CA LYS A 873 -31.37 24.16 28.35
C LYS A 873 -32.01 25.50 27.98
N VAL A 874 -33.16 25.84 28.55
CA VAL A 874 -33.79 27.16 28.39
C VAL A 874 -32.87 28.26 28.94
N LEU A 875 -32.25 28.03 30.10
CA LEU A 875 -31.27 28.97 30.67
C LEU A 875 -30.05 29.15 29.75
N ASP A 876 -29.50 28.08 29.18
CA ASP A 876 -28.42 28.18 28.18
C ASP A 876 -28.85 29.00 26.95
N VAL A 877 -30.09 28.84 26.47
CA VAL A 877 -30.62 29.61 25.32
C VAL A 877 -30.80 31.09 25.69
N LEU A 878 -31.31 31.39 26.89
CA LEU A 878 -31.50 32.77 27.36
C LEU A 878 -30.16 33.52 27.46
N GLU A 879 -29.09 32.88 27.95
CA GLU A 879 -27.73 33.46 27.96
C GLU A 879 -27.33 33.93 26.55
N LEU A 880 -27.57 33.08 25.53
CA LEU A 880 -27.25 33.39 24.14
C LEU A 880 -28.16 34.52 23.59
N CYS A 881 -29.46 34.53 23.92
CA CYS A 881 -30.37 35.60 23.53
C CYS A 881 -29.94 36.96 24.08
N VAL A 882 -29.53 37.02 25.37
CA VAL A 882 -29.00 38.25 25.98
C VAL A 882 -27.73 38.71 25.25
N THR A 883 -26.86 37.78 24.86
CA THR A 883 -25.63 38.09 24.11
C THR A 883 -25.94 38.70 22.73
N VAL A 884 -26.91 38.15 22.00
CA VAL A 884 -27.33 38.69 20.68
C VAL A 884 -28.04 40.04 20.80
N LEU A 885 -28.83 40.23 21.87
CA LEU A 885 -29.62 41.45 22.09
C LEU A 885 -28.84 42.56 22.82
N HIS A 886 -27.64 42.29 23.35
CA HIS A 886 -26.80 43.29 24.03
C HIS A 886 -26.59 44.59 23.22
N PRO A 887 -26.33 44.57 21.89
CA PRO A 887 -26.20 45.79 21.10
C PRO A 887 -27.51 46.60 20.99
N HIS A 888 -28.66 46.00 21.28
CA HIS A 888 -30.01 46.55 21.13
C HIS A 888 -30.69 46.77 22.49
N GLY A 889 -30.06 47.57 23.36
CA GLY A 889 -30.47 47.78 24.75
C GLY A 889 -31.95 48.19 24.96
N ASN A 890 -32.52 48.95 24.03
CA ASN A 890 -33.93 49.38 24.08
C ASN A 890 -34.94 48.23 24.02
N HIS A 891 -34.57 47.08 23.44
CA HIS A 891 -35.42 45.89 23.38
C HIS A 891 -35.01 44.83 24.41
N LEU A 892 -33.74 44.78 24.81
CA LEU A 892 -33.26 43.88 25.85
C LEU A 892 -33.86 44.21 27.22
N LEU A 893 -33.92 45.49 27.61
CA LEU A 893 -34.39 45.90 28.94
C LEU A 893 -35.86 45.51 29.21
N PRO A 894 -36.83 45.73 28.29
CA PRO A 894 -38.19 45.22 28.45
C PRO A 894 -38.29 43.69 28.53
N MET A 895 -37.45 42.97 27.78
CA MET A 895 -37.41 41.50 27.82
C MET A 895 -36.81 40.98 29.12
N ALA A 896 -35.74 41.60 29.61
CA ALA A 896 -35.14 41.30 30.91
C ALA A 896 -36.16 41.49 32.04
N HIS A 897 -36.92 42.59 32.03
CA HIS A 897 -37.99 42.82 32.99
C HIS A 897 -39.07 41.72 32.95
N ARG A 898 -39.44 41.22 31.76
CA ARG A 898 -40.40 40.12 31.58
C ARG A 898 -39.88 38.76 32.01
N VAL A 899 -38.59 38.45 31.80
CA VAL A 899 -37.95 37.18 32.20
C VAL A 899 -37.70 37.14 33.71
N TRP A 900 -37.42 38.29 34.33
CA TRP A 900 -36.97 38.40 35.72
C TRP A 900 -37.82 37.65 36.74
N PRO A 901 -39.17 37.75 36.77
CA PRO A 901 -39.98 37.01 37.75
C PRO A 901 -39.79 35.49 37.64
N ALA A 902 -39.75 34.96 36.41
CA ALA A 902 -39.54 33.53 36.17
C ALA A 902 -38.14 33.10 36.63
N LEU A 903 -37.11 33.89 36.33
CA LEU A 903 -35.72 33.64 36.72
C LEU A 903 -35.52 33.66 38.24
N VAL A 904 -36.14 34.61 38.94
CA VAL A 904 -36.13 34.70 40.41
C VAL A 904 -36.74 33.45 41.07
N THR A 905 -37.83 32.89 40.51
CA THR A 905 -38.36 31.63 41.06
C THR A 905 -37.37 30.48 40.95
N ARG A 906 -36.54 30.45 39.89
CA ARG A 906 -35.49 29.44 39.71
C ARG A 906 -34.35 29.63 40.71
N LEU A 907 -33.95 30.88 40.97
CA LEU A 907 -32.89 31.22 41.92
C LEU A 907 -33.21 30.85 43.38
N ILE A 908 -34.49 30.90 43.76
CA ILE A 908 -34.91 30.73 45.16
C ILE A 908 -35.40 29.30 45.47
N SER A 909 -36.02 28.61 44.49
CA SER A 909 -36.84 27.42 44.79
C SER A 909 -36.66 26.23 43.83
N ASP A 910 -35.57 26.17 43.06
CA ASP A 910 -35.29 25.09 42.09
C ASP A 910 -34.09 24.21 42.52
N ASP A 911 -33.80 23.19 41.71
CA ASP A 911 -32.64 22.30 41.85
C ASP A 911 -31.32 23.10 41.88
N PRO A 912 -30.32 22.70 42.70
CA PRO A 912 -29.04 23.41 42.81
C PRO A 912 -28.32 23.65 41.48
N LEU A 913 -28.44 22.74 40.51
CA LEU A 913 -27.84 22.92 39.18
C LEU A 913 -28.54 24.02 38.38
N ALA A 914 -29.87 24.12 38.49
CA ALA A 914 -30.66 25.16 37.84
C ALA A 914 -30.42 26.52 38.49
N VAL A 915 -30.29 26.58 39.82
CA VAL A 915 -29.94 27.82 40.57
C VAL A 915 -28.60 28.37 40.10
N LEU A 916 -27.57 27.52 40.02
CA LEU A 916 -26.22 27.94 39.60
C LEU A 916 -26.23 28.45 38.16
N ARG A 917 -27.00 27.82 37.27
CA ARG A 917 -27.13 28.31 35.90
C ARG A 917 -27.95 29.58 35.78
N ALA A 918 -29.05 29.69 36.51
CA ALA A 918 -29.89 30.89 36.53
C ALA A 918 -29.18 32.11 37.13
N PHE A 919 -28.17 31.92 37.97
CA PHE A 919 -27.33 33.02 38.47
C PHE A 919 -26.36 33.56 37.40
N LYS A 920 -25.99 32.73 36.42
CA LYS A 920 -25.07 33.12 35.35
C LYS A 920 -25.78 33.88 34.22
N VAL A 921 -27.02 33.47 33.91
CA VAL A 921 -27.94 34.17 32.99
C VAL A 921 -28.38 35.47 33.64
#